data_AF-A0A0R2FD52-F1
#
_entry.id   AF-A0A0R2FD52-F1
#
_cell.length_a   1.000
_cell.length_b   1.000
_cell.length_c   1.000
_cell.angle_alpha   90.00
_cell.angle_beta   90.00
_cell.angle_gamma   90.00
#
_symmetry.space_group_name_H-M   'P 1'
#
loop_
_entity.id
_entity.type
_entity.pdbx_description
1 polymer ?
#
loop_
_entity_poly.entity_id
_entity_poly.type
_entity_poly.pdbx_seq_one_letter_code
_entity_poly.pdbx_strand_id
1 'polypeptide(L)'
;MATEATIAPVTDDQILKYLADIGDELTTNPREGIFVLRNGSIISGQYEMGTRGVDHNDLLGLFPGLDVTDGHVEPWGQVHAATGVVRLVAESGKALVMEGQDLTAAQRKVVRDGSYEVVAATPAVTLAPASNQSQPQHSEQRDPASIVPEVPHAATGNLDEIMIKSDQASAWWFKQLREHAGQALKITQVDANGEERLYATLTKSSRPDVDLQLTSFAKDGGPQSHLEFSQNTLKEWENNPLLSELPHSSPDTHYLASWEEQTVEKAKPKSANKGITEKMILHAKAVSILDVAAKNGVNLVHDGGDYWSWDQHDSLKVNARKNQFIWNSRQVGGSTIDFMMKVVGVDNFQKAVTALNDDSLSTTKVAAEDRQPFKYDIQNSQDFTKARDYLTLARGLNPSIVDQLHQRGFIQQDSKGNAVFVWAHDGERVGASIQGTTIDKKRNGPRGTFKQIAKNSEQDYGFNFSIGRPKQLYVFESPIDALSYLSLHPQTKDTMFFAMDGLKPQTVTKAMAYFHSRTGAVPERVGFGVDNDPAGHRFFDEMINKHAFVNVKTGETLPYGHFMVDNLAIPQERLKVLQQQAATAGVPWEPLAALDKVETNFHDDKEVNNWFGLKGGFTHSDGMAAGEAYEERTGQLAGLMHDLTGQNGLDYQALVKRLDPALDPTMQHAVITKIKSYAGQYERLGVKPVRYEIKDWNDRLKQVQNESGFPTRVIDRIYAKKDEENALKVIQERNQDGDNRLKAVQANQLNKGLFEADSPQEMAYLIKTYGYSAVDKEDERKYQQAPGVKAEALQKQAPALAQQPAQAAAQAAGR
;
A
#
# COMPACT_ATOMS: atom_id res chain seq x y z
N MET A 1 -60.96 -2.38 -0.04
CA MET A 1 -60.55 -3.49 0.84
C MET A 1 -59.05 -3.35 1.01
N ALA A 2 -58.59 -2.91 2.18
CA ALA A 2 -57.16 -2.76 2.45
C ALA A 2 -56.54 -4.15 2.58
N THR A 3 -55.58 -4.46 1.74
CA THR A 3 -54.73 -5.65 1.87
C THR A 3 -53.90 -5.48 3.15
N GLU A 4 -54.22 -6.23 4.20
CA GLU A 4 -53.37 -6.36 5.38
C GLU A 4 -52.09 -7.10 4.99
N ALA A 5 -51.10 -6.35 4.52
CA ALA A 5 -49.75 -6.85 4.30
C ALA A 5 -49.06 -6.99 5.67
N THR A 6 -48.82 -8.21 6.11
CA THR A 6 -48.15 -8.54 7.37
C THR A 6 -46.64 -8.29 7.23
N ILE A 7 -46.21 -7.05 7.39
CA ILE A 7 -44.78 -6.68 7.37
C ILE A 7 -44.33 -6.33 8.79
N ALA A 8 -43.21 -6.91 9.21
CA ALA A 8 -42.59 -6.62 10.50
C ALA A 8 -41.80 -5.30 10.45
N PRO A 9 -41.78 -4.50 11.53
CA PRO A 9 -40.95 -3.31 11.59
C PRO A 9 -39.46 -3.67 11.54
N VAL A 10 -38.69 -2.89 10.78
CA VAL A 10 -37.24 -3.03 10.59
C VAL A 10 -36.53 -1.93 11.39
N THR A 11 -35.44 -2.24 12.08
CA THR A 11 -34.65 -1.26 12.87
C THR A 11 -33.65 -0.49 12.00
N ASP A 12 -33.19 0.67 12.46
CA ASP A 12 -32.18 1.46 11.72
C ASP A 12 -30.86 0.68 11.56
N ASP A 13 -30.45 -0.10 12.57
CA ASP A 13 -29.24 -0.93 12.49
C ASP A 13 -29.36 -2.05 11.45
N GLN A 14 -30.56 -2.62 11.28
CA GLN A 14 -30.81 -3.62 10.25
C GLN A 14 -30.74 -2.99 8.85
N ILE A 15 -31.27 -1.77 8.70
CA ILE A 15 -31.20 -1.01 7.44
C ILE A 15 -29.75 -0.67 7.12
N LEU A 16 -28.99 -0.14 8.08
CA LEU A 16 -27.58 0.24 7.89
C LEU A 16 -26.71 -0.97 7.53
N LYS A 17 -26.93 -2.10 8.21
CA LYS A 17 -26.20 -3.34 7.89
C LYS A 17 -26.49 -3.80 6.45
N TYR A 18 -27.76 -3.83 6.06
CA TYR A 18 -28.15 -4.25 4.71
C TYR A 18 -27.60 -3.32 3.63
N LEU A 19 -27.70 -2.00 3.84
CA LEU A 19 -27.18 -1.01 2.88
C LEU A 19 -25.65 -1.09 2.77
N ALA A 20 -24.93 -1.31 3.89
CA ALA A 20 -23.50 -1.54 3.87
C ALA A 20 -23.12 -2.83 3.12
N ASP A 21 -23.91 -3.90 3.26
CA ASP A 21 -23.68 -5.17 2.57
C ASP A 21 -23.85 -5.05 1.04
N ILE A 22 -24.68 -4.11 0.56
CA ILE A 22 -24.84 -3.81 -0.87
C ILE A 22 -23.96 -2.65 -1.35
N GLY A 23 -23.14 -2.04 -0.49
CA GLY A 23 -22.20 -0.99 -0.89
C GLY A 23 -22.77 0.44 -0.95
N ASP A 24 -23.88 0.70 -0.27
CA ASP A 24 -24.45 2.04 -0.13
C ASP A 24 -23.69 2.84 0.94
N GLU A 25 -23.36 4.09 0.61
CA GLU A 25 -22.55 4.94 1.49
C GLU A 25 -23.38 5.88 2.37
N LEU A 26 -22.79 6.29 3.49
CA LEU A 26 -23.30 7.35 4.36
C LEU A 26 -22.72 8.70 3.96
N THR A 27 -23.55 9.75 3.98
CA THR A 27 -23.11 11.13 3.79
C THR A 27 -23.50 11.99 4.99
N THR A 28 -22.74 13.07 5.19
CA THR A 28 -23.14 14.15 6.11
C THR A 28 -23.83 15.30 5.38
N ASN A 29 -23.89 15.28 4.04
CA ASN A 29 -24.51 16.31 3.22
C ASN A 29 -25.98 15.95 2.89
N PRO A 30 -26.99 16.66 3.43
CA PRO A 30 -28.40 16.39 3.16
C PRO A 30 -28.79 16.49 1.67
N ARG A 31 -28.02 17.20 0.84
CA ARG A 31 -28.28 17.34 -0.60
C ARG A 31 -27.76 16.17 -1.43
N GLU A 32 -26.92 15.32 -0.84
CA GLU A 32 -26.42 14.10 -1.46
C GLU A 32 -27.21 12.86 -1.01
N GLY A 33 -28.12 13.03 -0.04
CA GLY A 33 -28.90 11.95 0.52
C GLY A 33 -30.06 11.48 -0.36
N ILE A 34 -30.28 10.17 -0.35
CA ILE A 34 -31.39 9.42 -0.96
C ILE A 34 -32.37 8.97 0.13
N PHE A 35 -31.87 8.59 1.31
CA PHE A 35 -32.68 8.22 2.48
C PHE A 35 -32.22 8.90 3.76
N VAL A 36 -33.15 9.17 4.67
CA VAL A 36 -32.87 9.57 6.06
C VAL A 36 -33.53 8.59 7.02
N LEU A 37 -32.70 7.91 7.81
CA LEU A 37 -33.15 6.97 8.83
C LEU A 37 -33.71 7.70 10.05
N ARG A 38 -34.38 6.98 10.96
CA ARG A 38 -35.03 7.59 12.13
C ARG A 38 -34.02 8.23 13.08
N ASN A 39 -32.81 7.69 13.17
CA ASN A 39 -31.69 8.25 13.93
C ASN A 39 -31.02 9.49 13.26
N GLY A 40 -31.42 9.84 12.04
CA GLY A 40 -30.90 10.99 11.28
C GLY A 40 -29.70 10.69 10.39
N SER A 41 -29.26 9.44 10.30
CA SER A 41 -28.23 9.03 9.33
C SER A 41 -28.76 9.23 7.91
N ILE A 42 -27.88 9.72 7.02
CA ILE A 42 -28.22 10.05 5.64
C ILE A 42 -27.48 9.08 4.72
N ILE A 43 -28.22 8.37 3.89
CA ILE A 43 -27.67 7.42 2.91
C ILE A 43 -27.58 8.13 1.56
N SER A 44 -26.44 8.10 0.88
CA SER A 44 -26.24 8.74 -0.43
C SER A 44 -26.34 7.82 -1.64
N GLY A 45 -26.49 6.50 -1.42
CA GLY A 45 -26.48 5.47 -2.47
C GLY A 45 -25.06 5.02 -2.85
N GLN A 46 -24.97 4.13 -3.85
CA GLN A 46 -23.71 3.67 -4.44
C GLN A 46 -23.03 4.73 -5.31
N TYR A 47 -21.69 4.76 -5.29
CA TYR A 47 -20.87 5.56 -6.21
C TYR A 47 -20.03 4.63 -7.10
N GLU A 48 -20.42 4.49 -8.37
CA GLU A 48 -19.62 3.78 -9.38
C GLU A 48 -18.87 4.77 -10.27
N MET A 49 -17.55 4.60 -10.42
CA MET A 49 -16.71 5.39 -11.33
C MET A 49 -16.84 6.91 -11.12
N GLY A 50 -17.04 7.35 -9.87
CA GLY A 50 -17.19 8.76 -9.50
C GLY A 50 -18.54 9.38 -9.87
N THR A 51 -19.56 8.57 -10.23
CA THR A 51 -20.91 9.04 -10.56
C THR A 51 -21.93 8.44 -9.58
N ARG A 52 -22.80 9.27 -8.99
CA ARG A 52 -23.80 8.86 -7.99
C ARG A 52 -24.90 8.00 -8.63
N GLY A 53 -25.22 6.84 -8.06
CA GLY A 53 -26.44 6.10 -8.34
C GLY A 53 -27.68 6.89 -7.91
N VAL A 54 -28.77 6.85 -8.69
CA VAL A 54 -29.99 7.64 -8.43
C VAL A 54 -31.20 6.79 -8.07
N ASP A 55 -31.01 5.49 -7.84
CA ASP A 55 -32.13 4.58 -7.64
C ASP A 55 -32.58 4.56 -6.17
N HIS A 56 -33.87 4.81 -5.92
CA HIS A 56 -34.45 4.63 -4.59
C HIS A 56 -34.81 3.16 -4.32
N ASN A 57 -34.60 2.23 -5.24
CA ASN A 57 -35.05 0.84 -5.09
C ASN A 57 -34.18 -0.02 -4.16
N ASP A 58 -33.05 0.48 -3.67
CA ASP A 58 -32.08 -0.32 -2.89
C ASP A 58 -32.67 -0.93 -1.62
N LEU A 59 -33.57 -0.20 -0.93
CA LEU A 59 -34.28 -0.71 0.25
C LEU A 59 -35.37 -1.76 -0.05
N LEU A 60 -35.77 -1.96 -1.31
CA LEU A 60 -36.77 -2.98 -1.66
C LEU A 60 -36.23 -4.40 -1.44
N GLY A 61 -34.92 -4.62 -1.55
CA GLY A 61 -34.33 -5.94 -1.31
C GLY A 61 -34.39 -6.42 0.15
N LEU A 62 -34.70 -5.55 1.11
CA LEU A 62 -35.06 -5.95 2.48
C LEU A 62 -36.38 -6.71 2.56
N PHE A 63 -37.21 -6.64 1.51
CA PHE A 63 -38.54 -7.23 1.48
C PHE A 63 -38.70 -8.15 0.26
N PRO A 64 -37.98 -9.29 0.21
CA PRO A 64 -38.07 -10.26 -0.88
C PRO A 64 -39.47 -10.89 -0.88
N GLY A 65 -40.36 -10.36 -1.72
CA GLY A 65 -41.78 -10.73 -1.76
C GLY A 65 -42.73 -9.57 -2.09
N LEU A 66 -42.26 -8.32 -2.02
CA LEU A 66 -42.95 -7.19 -2.62
C LEU A 66 -42.71 -7.21 -4.14
N ASP A 67 -43.73 -7.62 -4.89
CA ASP A 67 -43.69 -7.66 -6.35
C ASP A 67 -43.70 -6.24 -6.92
N VAL A 68 -42.62 -5.86 -7.62
CA VAL A 68 -42.46 -4.55 -8.25
C VAL A 68 -42.95 -4.55 -9.70
N THR A 69 -43.49 -5.68 -10.17
CA THR A 69 -44.08 -5.81 -11.50
C THR A 69 -45.61 -5.75 -11.44
N ASP A 70 -46.19 -5.01 -12.39
CA ASP A 70 -47.62 -4.79 -12.63
C ASP A 70 -48.36 -3.79 -11.72
N GLY A 71 -48.04 -2.50 -11.87
CA GLY A 71 -49.03 -1.43 -12.08
C GLY A 71 -50.06 -1.09 -10.98
N HIS A 72 -50.07 -1.80 -9.85
CA HIS A 72 -51.03 -1.59 -8.78
C HIS A 72 -50.32 -1.68 -7.41
N VAL A 73 -50.25 -0.52 -6.76
CA VAL A 73 -49.66 -0.23 -5.44
C VAL A 73 -48.14 -0.10 -5.47
N GLU A 74 -47.69 1.16 -5.50
CA GLU A 74 -46.29 1.53 -5.29
C GLU A 74 -45.80 0.96 -3.93
N PRO A 75 -44.70 0.17 -3.89
CA PRO A 75 -44.27 -0.59 -2.70
C PRO A 75 -43.88 0.29 -1.51
N TRP A 76 -43.69 1.59 -1.76
CA TRP A 76 -43.16 2.56 -0.82
C TRP A 76 -44.03 2.78 0.42
N GLY A 77 -45.36 2.61 0.35
CA GLY A 77 -46.20 2.72 1.54
C GLY A 77 -45.87 1.66 2.60
N GLN A 78 -45.60 0.43 2.16
CA GLN A 78 -45.22 -0.68 3.03
C GLN A 78 -43.79 -0.52 3.57
N VAL A 79 -42.86 -0.05 2.72
CA VAL A 79 -41.48 0.24 3.13
C VAL A 79 -41.45 1.37 4.17
N HIS A 80 -42.15 2.48 3.94
CA HIS A 80 -42.23 3.58 4.90
C HIS A 80 -42.87 3.16 6.22
N ALA A 81 -43.94 2.35 6.19
CA ALA A 81 -44.54 1.82 7.40
C ALA A 81 -43.56 0.96 8.20
N ALA A 82 -42.85 0.03 7.53
CA ALA A 82 -41.94 -0.91 8.18
C ALA A 82 -40.63 -0.26 8.68
N THR A 83 -40.10 0.73 7.95
CA THR A 83 -38.77 1.29 8.19
C THR A 83 -38.78 2.68 8.82
N GLY A 84 -39.84 3.47 8.60
CA GLY A 84 -39.93 4.86 9.03
C GLY A 84 -38.92 5.81 8.36
N VAL A 85 -38.31 5.41 7.24
CA VAL A 85 -37.35 6.25 6.52
C VAL A 85 -38.06 7.43 5.84
N VAL A 86 -37.31 8.51 5.61
CA VAL A 86 -37.70 9.60 4.72
C VAL A 86 -36.90 9.47 3.44
N ARG A 87 -37.57 9.50 2.28
CA ARG A 87 -36.88 9.49 0.98
C ARG A 87 -36.59 10.92 0.53
N LEU A 88 -35.34 11.22 0.21
CA LEU A 88 -34.94 12.54 -0.30
C LEU A 88 -34.81 12.49 -1.81
N VAL A 89 -35.36 13.49 -2.49
CA VAL A 89 -35.26 13.69 -3.95
C VAL A 89 -34.63 15.05 -4.19
N ALA A 90 -33.31 15.10 -4.15
CA ALA A 90 -32.48 16.32 -4.22
C ALA A 90 -32.83 17.21 -5.43
N GLU A 91 -33.13 16.61 -6.58
CA GLU A 91 -33.42 17.27 -7.84
C GLU A 91 -34.74 18.05 -7.80
N SER A 92 -35.69 17.62 -6.97
CA SER A 92 -37.00 18.26 -6.82
C SER A 92 -37.18 19.01 -5.50
N GLY A 93 -36.22 18.89 -4.58
CA GLY A 93 -36.30 19.47 -3.24
C GLY A 93 -37.42 18.87 -2.39
N LYS A 94 -37.84 17.62 -2.64
CA LYS A 94 -38.91 16.94 -1.89
C LYS A 94 -38.39 15.86 -0.97
N ALA A 95 -38.99 15.78 0.22
CA ALA A 95 -38.83 14.69 1.17
C ALA A 95 -40.13 13.87 1.21
N LEU A 96 -40.09 12.66 0.66
CA LEU A 96 -41.23 11.78 0.48
C LEU A 96 -41.42 10.90 1.73
N VAL A 97 -42.66 10.88 2.24
CA VAL A 97 -43.07 10.09 3.42
C VAL A 97 -44.44 9.45 3.20
N MET A 98 -44.80 8.50 4.07
CA MET A 98 -46.16 7.96 4.13
C MET A 98 -47.12 8.97 4.79
N GLU A 99 -48.38 8.99 4.33
CA GLU A 99 -49.44 9.78 4.95
C GLU A 99 -49.59 9.44 6.44
N GLY A 100 -49.50 10.45 7.30
CA GLY A 100 -49.53 10.29 8.77
C GLY A 100 -48.21 9.85 9.42
N GLN A 101 -47.10 9.77 8.68
CA GLN A 101 -45.78 9.45 9.24
C GLN A 101 -45.20 10.62 10.06
N ASP A 102 -45.00 10.41 11.36
CA ASP A 102 -44.29 11.35 12.23
C ASP A 102 -42.78 11.26 12.02
N LEU A 103 -42.16 12.36 11.57
CA LEU A 103 -40.70 12.44 11.49
C LEU A 103 -40.09 12.51 12.90
N THR A 104 -38.90 11.94 13.09
CA THR A 104 -38.12 12.16 14.32
C THR A 104 -37.52 13.57 14.36
N ALA A 105 -37.02 14.00 15.53
CA ALA A 105 -36.29 15.27 15.64
C ALA A 105 -35.04 15.31 14.75
N ALA A 106 -34.37 14.16 14.59
CA ALA A 106 -33.19 14.03 13.75
C ALA A 106 -33.54 14.12 12.25
N GLN A 107 -34.61 13.44 11.81
CA GLN A 107 -35.11 13.54 10.44
C GLN A 107 -35.56 14.96 10.08
N ARG A 108 -36.31 15.62 10.97
CA ARG A 108 -36.72 17.03 10.77
C ARG A 108 -35.53 17.97 10.62
N LYS A 109 -34.44 17.72 11.36
CA LYS A 109 -33.20 18.50 11.24
C LYS A 109 -32.62 18.33 9.83
N VAL A 110 -32.44 17.11 9.34
CA VAL A 110 -31.88 16.83 8.01
C VAL A 110 -32.73 17.42 6.89
N VAL A 111 -34.05 17.23 6.94
CA VAL A 111 -35.00 17.78 5.95
C VAL A 111 -34.90 19.31 5.90
N ARG A 112 -34.85 19.98 7.05
CA ARG A 112 -34.71 21.44 7.12
C ARG A 112 -33.34 21.91 6.63
N ASP A 113 -32.26 21.28 7.08
CA ASP A 113 -30.88 21.64 6.73
C ASP A 113 -30.63 21.44 5.22
N GLY A 114 -31.32 20.47 4.59
CA GLY A 114 -31.33 20.25 3.15
C GLY A 114 -32.29 21.14 2.34
N SER A 115 -33.14 21.94 2.99
CA SER A 115 -34.20 22.76 2.36
C SER A 115 -35.27 21.96 1.61
N TYR A 116 -35.66 20.80 2.13
CA TYR A 116 -36.67 19.93 1.52
C TYR A 116 -38.10 20.24 1.98
N GLU A 117 -39.06 20.17 1.06
CA GLU A 117 -40.50 20.18 1.34
C GLU A 117 -41.00 18.76 1.62
N VAL A 118 -41.63 18.53 2.78
CA VAL A 118 -42.18 17.21 3.14
C VAL A 118 -43.49 16.99 2.39
N VAL A 119 -43.56 15.90 1.63
CA VAL A 119 -44.72 15.53 0.81
C VAL A 119 -45.14 14.10 1.17
N ALA A 120 -46.42 13.91 1.51
CA ALA A 120 -47.01 12.59 1.67
C ALA A 120 -47.18 11.95 0.28
N ALA A 121 -46.32 10.98 -0.05
CA ALA A 121 -46.24 10.37 -1.36
C ALA A 121 -47.09 9.09 -1.47
N THR A 122 -47.35 8.42 -0.35
CA THR A 122 -48.08 7.14 -0.32
C THR A 122 -49.18 7.12 0.76
N PRO A 123 -50.33 6.46 0.54
CA PRO A 123 -51.38 6.33 1.56
C PRO A 123 -50.91 5.60 2.83
N ALA A 124 -51.58 5.84 3.96
CA ALA A 124 -51.26 5.20 5.24
C ALA A 124 -51.42 3.66 5.20
N VAL A 125 -50.42 2.94 5.73
CA VAL A 125 -50.40 1.47 5.84
C VAL A 125 -50.19 1.07 7.31
N THR A 126 -51.01 0.13 7.81
CA THR A 126 -50.99 -0.34 9.21
C THR A 126 -50.16 -1.61 9.37
N LEU A 127 -49.24 -1.66 10.35
CA LEU A 127 -48.42 -2.85 10.66
C LEU A 127 -49.11 -3.81 11.65
N ALA A 128 -48.77 -5.11 11.59
CA ALA A 128 -49.27 -6.15 12.50
C ALA A 128 -48.49 -6.21 13.84
N PRO A 129 -49.12 -6.62 14.96
CA PRO A 129 -48.45 -6.70 16.27
C PRO A 129 -47.51 -7.92 16.39
N ALA A 130 -46.38 -7.76 17.06
CA ALA A 130 -45.34 -8.79 17.22
C ALA A 130 -45.74 -9.93 18.18
N SER A 131 -45.48 -11.20 17.80
CA SER A 131 -45.79 -12.40 18.60
C SER A 131 -44.53 -13.11 19.14
N ASN A 132 -44.55 -13.42 20.44
CA ASN A 132 -43.61 -14.26 21.19
C ASN A 132 -43.91 -15.76 20.96
N GLN A 133 -42.92 -16.67 20.88
CA GLN A 133 -43.03 -18.06 21.38
C GLN A 133 -41.74 -18.91 21.36
N SER A 134 -41.71 -19.91 22.24
CA SER A 134 -40.61 -20.70 22.82
C SER A 134 -40.51 -22.16 22.31
N GLN A 135 -39.48 -22.90 22.76
CA GLN A 135 -39.11 -24.35 22.63
C GLN A 135 -40.22 -25.43 22.42
N PRO A 136 -39.86 -26.65 21.90
CA PRO A 136 -39.77 -27.85 22.78
C PRO A 136 -38.72 -28.96 22.41
N GLN A 137 -38.59 -29.91 23.36
CA GLN A 137 -37.65 -31.05 23.53
C GLN A 137 -38.03 -32.36 22.79
N HIS A 138 -37.09 -33.32 22.69
CA HIS A 138 -37.36 -34.76 22.75
C HIS A 138 -36.20 -35.56 23.39
N SER A 139 -36.56 -36.61 24.12
CA SER A 139 -35.81 -37.44 25.09
C SER A 139 -35.53 -38.89 24.61
N GLU A 140 -34.48 -39.54 25.14
CA GLU A 140 -34.40 -40.95 25.64
C GLU A 140 -32.93 -41.32 25.99
N GLN A 141 -32.52 -41.34 27.26
CA GLN A 141 -32.47 -42.45 28.26
C GLN A 141 -31.30 -43.47 28.14
N ARG A 142 -30.39 -43.46 29.15
CA ARG A 142 -30.05 -44.61 30.03
C ARG A 142 -29.13 -44.19 31.20
N ASP A 143 -29.39 -44.81 32.34
CA ASP A 143 -28.92 -44.57 33.72
C ASP A 143 -28.16 -45.85 34.22
N PRO A 144 -27.65 -45.99 35.47
CA PRO A 144 -26.41 -45.43 36.05
C PRO A 144 -25.55 -46.51 36.80
N ALA A 145 -24.45 -46.11 37.48
CA ALA A 145 -23.93 -46.62 38.78
C ALA A 145 -22.39 -46.83 38.92
N SER A 146 -21.77 -45.95 39.72
CA SER A 146 -21.14 -46.18 41.05
C SER A 146 -19.75 -46.89 41.27
N ILE A 147 -18.96 -46.25 42.16
CA ILE A 147 -17.98 -46.70 43.20
C ILE A 147 -16.43 -46.67 42.94
N VAL A 148 -15.76 -45.61 43.49
CA VAL A 148 -14.58 -45.44 44.44
C VAL A 148 -13.47 -46.55 44.49
N PRO A 149 -12.12 -46.35 44.75
CA PRO A 149 -11.35 -45.41 45.64
C PRO A 149 -10.05 -44.79 45.03
N GLU A 150 -9.26 -43.86 45.64
CA GLU A 150 -8.43 -43.99 46.87
C GLU A 150 -7.83 -42.65 47.38
N VAL A 151 -7.49 -42.61 48.67
CA VAL A 151 -7.09 -41.49 49.55
C VAL A 151 -5.55 -41.35 49.62
N PRO A 152 -4.98 -40.17 49.97
CA PRO A 152 -3.69 -39.67 49.47
C PRO A 152 -2.48 -40.02 50.33
N HIS A 153 -1.28 -39.72 49.81
CA HIS A 153 -0.05 -39.61 50.58
C HIS A 153 0.40 -38.15 50.64
N ALA A 154 0.74 -37.73 51.86
CA ALA A 154 1.15 -36.39 52.23
C ALA A 154 2.58 -36.06 51.78
N ALA A 155 2.80 -34.79 51.42
CA ALA A 155 4.12 -34.16 51.40
C ALA A 155 4.02 -32.76 52.02
N THR A 156 4.49 -32.67 53.27
CA THR A 156 5.26 -31.58 53.90
C THR A 156 5.09 -30.15 53.38
N GLY A 157 4.49 -29.28 54.22
CA GLY A 157 4.70 -27.82 54.13
C GLY A 157 3.51 -26.89 54.36
N ASN A 158 2.32 -27.38 54.76
CA ASN A 158 1.16 -26.50 54.97
C ASN A 158 1.32 -25.63 56.23
N LEU A 159 0.97 -24.34 56.10
CA LEU A 159 0.97 -23.32 57.16
C LEU A 159 0.11 -23.71 58.39
N ASP A 160 -0.75 -24.71 58.26
CA ASP A 160 -1.83 -25.03 59.17
C ASP A 160 -1.39 -25.64 60.50
N GLU A 161 -0.16 -26.16 60.61
CA GLU A 161 0.27 -26.88 61.82
C GLU A 161 1.00 -26.05 62.88
N ILE A 162 1.33 -24.79 62.63
CA ILE A 162 1.97 -23.94 63.66
C ILE A 162 1.44 -22.52 63.52
N MET A 163 0.63 -22.05 64.47
CA MET A 163 0.80 -20.77 65.17
C MET A 163 -0.46 -20.33 65.94
N ILE A 164 -0.41 -20.22 67.28
CA ILE A 164 -1.49 -19.66 68.14
C ILE A 164 -1.03 -18.37 68.90
N LYS A 165 0.19 -17.87 68.67
CA LYS A 165 0.70 -16.64 69.33
C LYS A 165 1.51 -15.77 68.35
N SER A 166 1.24 -14.45 68.32
CA SER A 166 1.79 -13.48 67.33
C SER A 166 3.32 -13.52 67.18
N ASP A 167 4.04 -13.68 68.29
CA ASP A 167 5.50 -13.50 68.31
C ASP A 167 6.23 -14.64 67.60
N GLN A 168 5.68 -15.85 67.68
CA GLN A 168 6.23 -17.03 67.02
C GLN A 168 5.87 -17.04 65.50
N ALA A 169 4.80 -16.36 65.08
CA ALA A 169 4.41 -16.23 63.67
C ALA A 169 5.36 -15.29 62.93
N SER A 170 5.74 -14.20 63.60
CA SER A 170 6.77 -13.28 63.13
C SER A 170 8.13 -13.97 62.95
N ALA A 171 8.54 -14.81 63.92
CA ALA A 171 9.79 -15.56 63.81
C ALA A 171 9.76 -16.64 62.70
N TRP A 172 8.61 -17.24 62.44
CA TRP A 172 8.43 -18.18 61.33
C TRP A 172 8.53 -17.48 59.98
N TRP A 173 7.80 -16.37 59.79
CA TRP A 173 7.87 -15.57 58.55
C TRP A 173 9.28 -15.05 58.29
N PHE A 174 9.99 -14.63 59.34
CA PHE A 174 11.38 -14.23 59.24
C PHE A 174 12.27 -15.32 58.67
N LYS A 175 12.11 -16.53 59.22
CA LYS A 175 12.85 -17.71 58.81
C LYS A 175 12.53 -18.07 57.35
N GLN A 176 11.24 -18.10 56.99
CA GLN A 176 10.81 -18.42 55.63
C GLN A 176 11.31 -17.41 54.58
N LEU A 177 11.19 -16.10 54.85
CA LEU A 177 11.64 -15.05 53.93
C LEU A 177 13.16 -15.04 53.75
N ARG A 178 13.94 -15.48 54.75
CA ARG A 178 15.38 -15.68 54.60
C ARG A 178 15.74 -16.97 53.87
N GLU A 179 15.11 -18.08 54.22
CA GLU A 179 15.39 -19.39 53.64
C GLU A 179 14.99 -19.44 52.15
N HIS A 180 13.98 -18.66 51.77
CA HIS A 180 13.47 -18.53 50.40
C HIS A 180 13.75 -17.14 49.78
N ALA A 181 14.81 -16.46 50.24
CA ALA A 181 15.14 -15.09 49.81
C ALA A 181 15.27 -14.97 48.27
N GLY A 182 14.50 -14.07 47.68
CA GLY A 182 14.48 -13.83 46.23
C GLY A 182 13.55 -14.76 45.42
N GLN A 183 12.84 -15.69 46.08
CA GLN A 183 11.74 -16.44 45.49
C GLN A 183 10.43 -15.63 45.58
N ALA A 184 9.55 -15.80 44.60
CA ALA A 184 8.20 -15.23 44.68
C ALA A 184 7.35 -16.04 45.66
N LEU A 185 6.51 -15.33 46.42
CA LEU A 185 5.58 -15.92 47.36
C LEU A 185 4.15 -15.52 47.01
N LYS A 186 3.24 -16.49 47.05
CA LYS A 186 1.80 -16.24 47.02
C LYS A 186 1.17 -16.72 48.32
N ILE A 187 0.39 -15.84 48.95
CA ILE A 187 -0.36 -16.13 50.17
C ILE A 187 -1.85 -16.11 49.83
N THR A 188 -2.51 -17.24 50.03
CA THR A 188 -3.95 -17.42 49.80
C THR A 188 -4.65 -17.58 51.15
N GLN A 189 -5.71 -16.83 51.40
CA GLN A 189 -6.60 -17.00 52.55
C GLN A 189 -7.69 -18.01 52.18
N VAL A 190 -7.99 -18.94 53.09
CA VAL A 190 -9.07 -19.91 52.93
C VAL A 190 -10.03 -19.75 54.10
N ASP A 191 -11.30 -19.49 53.79
CA ASP A 191 -12.32 -19.29 54.80
C ASP A 191 -12.89 -20.60 55.35
N ALA A 192 -13.77 -20.50 56.36
CA ALA A 192 -14.39 -21.65 57.02
C ALA A 192 -15.25 -22.53 56.09
N ASN A 193 -15.61 -22.05 54.90
CA ASN A 193 -16.38 -22.79 53.90
C ASN A 193 -15.48 -23.42 52.82
N GLY A 194 -14.16 -23.20 52.88
CA GLY A 194 -13.18 -23.72 51.93
C GLY A 194 -13.02 -22.86 50.67
N GLU A 195 -13.54 -21.63 50.64
CA GLU A 195 -13.30 -20.73 49.52
C GLU A 195 -11.90 -20.10 49.63
N GLU A 196 -11.10 -20.26 48.57
CA GLU A 196 -9.75 -19.70 48.47
C GLU A 196 -9.76 -18.29 47.85
N ARG A 197 -9.03 -17.36 48.47
CA ARG A 197 -8.88 -15.99 47.98
C ARG A 197 -7.45 -15.52 48.11
N LEU A 198 -6.96 -14.77 47.11
CA LEU A 198 -5.62 -14.20 47.16
C LEU A 198 -5.54 -13.14 48.26
N TYR A 199 -4.63 -13.33 49.22
CA TYR A 199 -4.43 -12.41 50.33
C TYR A 199 -3.25 -11.47 50.09
N ALA A 200 -2.10 -12.01 49.68
CA ALA A 200 -0.93 -11.21 49.37
C ALA A 200 0.02 -11.90 48.38
N THR A 201 0.84 -11.11 47.70
CA THR A 201 1.94 -11.59 46.86
C THR A 201 3.22 -10.84 47.16
N LEU A 202 4.34 -11.56 47.26
CA LEU A 202 5.68 -10.99 47.35
C LEU A 202 6.43 -11.33 46.08
N THR A 203 6.92 -10.31 45.37
CA THR A 203 7.63 -10.48 44.10
C THR A 203 8.88 -9.60 44.05
N LYS A 204 9.77 -9.83 43.09
CA LYS A 204 10.94 -8.98 42.88
C LYS A 204 10.51 -7.63 42.29
N SER A 205 11.02 -6.52 42.83
CA SER A 205 10.76 -5.21 42.22
C SER A 205 11.54 -5.04 40.91
N SER A 206 10.97 -4.27 39.99
CA SER A 206 11.60 -3.90 38.70
C SER A 206 12.47 -2.65 38.80
N ARG A 207 12.49 -2.00 39.98
CA ARG A 207 13.30 -0.81 40.25
C ARG A 207 14.72 -1.20 40.70
N PRO A 208 15.76 -0.42 40.37
CA PRO A 208 17.16 -0.81 40.63
C PRO A 208 17.55 -0.87 42.12
N ASP A 209 16.82 -0.16 43.00
CA ASP A 209 17.21 0.10 44.39
C ASP A 209 16.30 -0.62 45.42
N VAL A 210 15.35 -1.41 44.95
CA VAL A 210 14.36 -2.15 45.74
C VAL A 210 14.45 -3.62 45.35
N ASP A 211 14.61 -4.50 46.34
CA ASP A 211 14.78 -5.93 46.04
C ASP A 211 13.43 -6.65 45.92
N LEU A 212 12.46 -6.31 46.77
CA LEU A 212 11.19 -7.02 46.88
C LEU A 212 10.02 -6.04 47.06
N GLN A 213 8.86 -6.43 46.53
CA GLN A 213 7.59 -5.72 46.66
C GLN A 213 6.51 -6.67 47.18
N LEU A 214 5.83 -6.29 48.26
CA LEU A 214 4.68 -6.99 48.82
C LEU A 214 3.41 -6.23 48.45
N THR A 215 2.44 -6.93 47.84
CA THR A 215 1.10 -6.38 47.57
C THR A 215 0.08 -7.22 48.31
N SER A 216 -0.70 -6.60 49.20
CA SER A 216 -1.86 -7.23 49.83
C SER A 216 -3.13 -6.88 49.07
N PHE A 217 -4.16 -7.73 49.17
CA PHE A 217 -5.41 -7.59 48.44
C PHE A 217 -6.61 -7.59 49.40
N ALA A 218 -7.59 -6.75 49.09
CA ALA A 218 -8.85 -6.68 49.81
C ALA A 218 -9.78 -7.84 49.39
N LYS A 219 -10.87 -8.05 50.12
CA LYS A 219 -11.83 -9.13 49.88
C LYS A 219 -12.50 -9.10 48.50
N ASP A 220 -12.51 -7.95 47.84
CA ASP A 220 -13.05 -7.76 46.49
C ASP A 220 -12.00 -8.01 45.37
N GLY A 221 -10.78 -8.37 45.74
CA GLY A 221 -9.67 -8.65 44.82
C GLY A 221 -8.87 -7.41 44.40
N GLY A 222 -9.24 -6.21 44.85
CA GLY A 222 -8.46 -4.99 44.62
C GLY A 222 -7.19 -4.94 45.49
N PRO A 223 -6.11 -4.27 45.05
CA PRO A 223 -4.92 -4.08 45.88
C PRO A 223 -5.25 -3.19 47.09
N GLN A 224 -4.95 -3.67 48.29
CA GLN A 224 -5.23 -2.98 49.54
C GLN A 224 -4.02 -2.21 50.07
N SER A 225 -2.83 -2.81 50.00
CA SER A 225 -1.56 -2.16 50.36
C SER A 225 -0.44 -2.61 49.44
N HIS A 226 0.58 -1.76 49.28
CA HIS A 226 1.77 -2.05 48.50
C HIS A 226 3.02 -1.51 49.21
N LEU A 227 3.98 -2.38 49.46
CA LEU A 227 5.20 -2.08 50.21
C LEU A 227 6.44 -2.54 49.44
N GLU A 228 7.38 -1.63 49.26
CA GLU A 228 8.67 -1.87 48.62
C GLU A 228 9.78 -1.87 49.69
N PHE A 229 10.66 -2.88 49.67
CA PHE A 229 11.77 -2.96 50.62
C PHE A 229 12.98 -3.69 50.03
N SER A 230 14.17 -3.38 50.58
CA SER A 230 15.41 -4.08 50.23
C SER A 230 15.59 -5.34 51.08
N GLN A 231 16.35 -6.33 50.61
CA GLN A 231 16.74 -7.48 51.41
C GLN A 231 17.63 -7.10 52.59
N ASN A 232 18.33 -5.96 52.52
CA ASN A 232 19.07 -5.44 53.67
C ASN A 232 18.13 -5.01 54.80
N THR A 233 16.92 -4.53 54.49
CA THR A 233 15.89 -4.14 55.46
C THR A 233 15.33 -5.35 56.23
N LEU A 234 15.45 -6.57 55.69
CA LEU A 234 15.14 -7.82 56.38
C LEU A 234 16.19 -8.20 57.44
N LYS A 235 17.29 -7.46 57.61
CA LYS A 235 18.28 -7.73 58.68
C LYS A 235 17.86 -7.16 60.04
N GLU A 236 17.02 -6.13 60.06
CA GLU A 236 16.53 -5.42 61.26
C GLU A 236 15.05 -5.77 61.56
N TRP A 237 14.79 -7.05 61.84
CA TRP A 237 13.43 -7.62 61.85
C TRP A 237 12.48 -7.07 62.91
N GLU A 238 12.97 -6.76 64.11
CA GLU A 238 12.14 -6.47 65.29
C GLU A 238 11.32 -5.17 65.16
N ASN A 239 11.63 -4.29 64.21
CA ASN A 239 10.92 -3.03 63.96
C ASN A 239 10.47 -2.86 62.50
N ASN A 240 10.31 -3.95 61.75
CA ASN A 240 10.03 -3.88 60.32
C ASN A 240 8.51 -3.73 60.04
N PRO A 241 8.07 -2.71 59.27
CA PRO A 241 6.65 -2.49 58.94
C PRO A 241 6.00 -3.64 58.16
N LEU A 242 6.78 -4.59 57.60
CA LEU A 242 6.25 -5.80 56.97
C LEU A 242 5.47 -6.70 57.93
N LEU A 243 5.78 -6.64 59.23
CA LEU A 243 5.14 -7.49 60.23
C LEU A 243 3.65 -7.21 60.37
N SER A 244 3.20 -5.96 60.19
CA SER A 244 1.77 -5.63 60.27
C SER A 244 0.96 -6.09 59.07
N GLU A 245 1.62 -6.48 57.98
CA GLU A 245 0.98 -6.75 56.67
C GLU A 245 0.99 -8.25 56.32
N LEU A 246 1.72 -9.05 57.10
CA LEU A 246 1.69 -10.50 57.01
C LEU A 246 0.56 -11.06 57.88
N PRO A 247 -0.10 -12.14 57.44
CA PRO A 247 -1.27 -12.66 58.15
C PRO A 247 -0.88 -13.23 59.51
N HIS A 248 -1.75 -12.98 60.49
CA HIS A 248 -1.74 -13.61 61.81
C HIS A 248 -2.92 -14.60 61.88
N SER A 249 -2.72 -15.74 62.53
CA SER A 249 -3.74 -16.79 62.60
C SER A 249 -4.96 -16.35 63.42
N SER A 250 -6.15 -16.73 62.95
CA SER A 250 -7.43 -16.58 63.63
C SER A 250 -8.13 -17.95 63.62
N PRO A 251 -8.94 -18.32 64.64
CA PRO A 251 -9.56 -19.65 64.73
C PRO A 251 -10.39 -20.04 63.51
N ASP A 252 -10.94 -19.06 62.79
CA ASP A 252 -11.93 -19.27 61.72
C ASP A 252 -11.36 -19.04 60.31
N THR A 253 -10.03 -18.90 60.17
CA THR A 253 -9.42 -18.61 58.86
C THR A 253 -7.98 -19.11 58.79
N HIS A 254 -7.67 -19.90 57.75
CA HIS A 254 -6.33 -20.43 57.51
C HIS A 254 -5.72 -19.81 56.25
N TYR A 255 -4.39 -19.83 56.15
CA TYR A 255 -3.66 -19.21 55.05
C TYR A 255 -2.67 -20.22 54.46
N LEU A 256 -2.56 -20.27 53.13
CA LEU A 256 -1.61 -21.12 52.42
C LEU A 256 -0.53 -20.25 51.80
N ALA A 257 0.73 -20.47 52.19
CA ALA A 257 1.88 -19.81 51.59
C ALA A 257 2.57 -20.79 50.65
N SER A 258 2.67 -20.41 49.37
CA SER A 258 3.33 -21.20 48.34
C SER A 258 4.55 -20.44 47.81
N TRP A 259 5.72 -21.05 48.00
CA TRP A 259 6.99 -20.61 47.43
C TRP A 259 7.24 -21.36 46.13
N GLU A 260 7.70 -20.68 45.09
CA GLU A 260 8.10 -21.35 43.87
C GLU A 260 9.50 -21.97 44.02
N GLU A 261 9.60 -23.31 44.04
CA GLU A 261 10.86 -24.04 44.18
C GLU A 261 11.78 -23.90 42.95
N GLN A 262 13.08 -23.67 43.19
CA GLN A 262 14.12 -23.72 42.16
C GLN A 262 14.58 -25.17 41.91
N THR A 263 14.13 -25.79 40.82
CA THR A 263 14.70 -27.06 40.32
C THR A 263 15.78 -26.80 39.27
N VAL A 264 16.95 -27.42 39.47
CA VAL A 264 18.09 -27.43 38.55
C VAL A 264 18.19 -28.82 37.91
N GLU A 265 17.88 -28.93 36.60
CA GLU A 265 18.18 -30.09 35.76
C GLU A 265 19.05 -29.68 34.55
N LYS A 266 20.07 -30.48 34.23
CA LYS A 266 20.86 -30.34 33.00
C LYS A 266 20.12 -30.99 31.81
N ALA A 267 20.11 -30.28 30.69
CA ALA A 267 19.76 -30.70 29.32
C ALA A 267 18.27 -30.92 28.97
N LYS A 268 17.48 -29.85 29.04
CA LYS A 268 16.67 -29.28 27.93
C LYS A 268 16.62 -27.76 28.16
N PRO A 269 16.68 -26.92 27.11
CA PRO A 269 17.02 -25.51 27.27
C PRO A 269 15.93 -24.72 27.99
N LYS A 270 16.39 -23.85 28.90
CA LYS A 270 15.74 -22.68 29.50
C LYS A 270 14.45 -22.26 28.77
N SER A 271 13.31 -22.15 29.48
CA SER A 271 12.22 -21.29 29.02
C SER A 271 12.70 -19.84 29.11
N ALA A 272 13.40 -19.43 28.04
CA ALA A 272 13.62 -18.04 27.71
C ALA A 272 12.27 -17.29 27.73
N ASN A 273 12.30 -15.95 27.61
CA ASN A 273 11.33 -15.27 26.73
C ASN A 273 10.87 -16.28 25.68
N LYS A 274 9.57 -16.56 25.48
CA LYS A 274 9.12 -17.45 24.40
C LYS A 274 9.62 -16.84 23.09
N GLY A 275 10.87 -17.13 22.78
CA GLY A 275 11.57 -16.66 21.63
C GLY A 275 10.80 -17.30 20.53
N ILE A 276 10.44 -16.49 19.56
CA ILE A 276 9.88 -17.02 18.33
C ILE A 276 10.76 -18.20 17.90
N THR A 277 10.17 -19.38 17.88
CA THR A 277 10.85 -20.58 17.41
C THR A 277 10.76 -20.63 15.90
N GLU A 278 11.73 -21.27 15.25
CA GLU A 278 11.69 -21.48 13.80
C GLU A 278 10.37 -22.13 13.35
N LYS A 279 9.84 -23.05 14.16
CA LYS A 279 8.53 -23.67 13.92
C LYS A 279 7.38 -22.65 13.92
N MET A 280 7.38 -21.70 14.86
CA MET A 280 6.37 -20.63 14.91
C MET A 280 6.48 -19.68 13.71
N ILE A 281 7.70 -19.38 13.25
CA ILE A 281 7.92 -18.57 12.03
C ILE A 281 7.39 -19.31 10.80
N LEU A 282 7.74 -20.59 10.65
CA LEU A 282 7.32 -21.41 9.52
C LEU A 282 5.79 -21.56 9.49
N HIS A 283 5.15 -21.76 10.65
CA HIS A 283 3.70 -21.79 10.76
C HIS A 283 3.09 -20.44 10.38
N ALA A 284 3.58 -19.34 10.96
CA ALA A 284 3.08 -17.99 10.66
C ALA A 284 3.22 -17.62 9.18
N LYS A 285 4.26 -18.10 8.48
CA LYS A 285 4.41 -17.93 7.01
C LYS A 285 3.40 -18.76 6.21
N ALA A 286 2.91 -19.87 6.76
CA ALA A 286 1.95 -20.76 6.12
C ALA A 286 0.48 -20.36 6.41
N VAL A 287 0.23 -19.51 7.40
CA VAL A 287 -1.12 -18.98 7.68
C VAL A 287 -1.68 -18.25 6.45
N SER A 288 -2.93 -18.50 6.09
CA SER A 288 -3.63 -17.88 4.96
C SER A 288 -3.66 -16.36 5.08
N ILE A 289 -3.12 -15.64 4.09
CA ILE A 289 -3.26 -14.18 4.02
C ILE A 289 -4.73 -13.77 3.91
N LEU A 290 -5.57 -14.57 3.24
CA LEU A 290 -7.00 -14.27 3.11
C LEU A 290 -7.70 -14.31 4.48
N ASP A 291 -7.36 -15.29 5.33
CA ASP A 291 -7.94 -15.43 6.66
C ASP A 291 -7.48 -14.30 7.58
N VAL A 292 -6.20 -13.94 7.50
CA VAL A 292 -5.63 -12.83 8.25
C VAL A 292 -6.26 -11.51 7.81
N ALA A 293 -6.46 -11.32 6.51
CA ALA A 293 -7.14 -10.15 5.98
C ALA A 293 -8.57 -10.06 6.51
N ALA A 294 -9.37 -11.12 6.38
CA ALA A 294 -10.74 -11.18 6.87
C ALA A 294 -10.83 -10.92 8.38
N LYS A 295 -9.95 -11.54 9.18
CA LYS A 295 -9.94 -11.38 10.65
C LYS A 295 -9.56 -9.97 11.10
N ASN A 296 -8.78 -9.25 10.30
CA ASN A 296 -8.31 -7.90 10.60
C ASN A 296 -9.05 -6.82 9.81
N GLY A 297 -10.22 -7.12 9.23
CA GLY A 297 -11.05 -6.14 8.54
C GLY A 297 -10.51 -5.64 7.21
N VAL A 298 -9.57 -6.38 6.59
CA VAL A 298 -9.06 -6.09 5.24
C VAL A 298 -9.89 -6.88 4.24
N ASN A 299 -10.76 -6.18 3.48
CA ASN A 299 -11.65 -6.83 2.53
C ASN A 299 -10.93 -7.11 1.20
N LEU A 300 -10.66 -8.40 0.94
CA LEU A 300 -10.06 -8.83 -0.31
C LEU A 300 -11.15 -9.38 -1.25
N VAL A 301 -11.24 -8.80 -2.44
CA VAL A 301 -12.17 -9.18 -3.51
C VAL A 301 -11.43 -10.01 -4.55
N HIS A 302 -12.06 -11.06 -5.07
CA HIS A 302 -11.44 -11.93 -6.07
C HIS A 302 -11.22 -11.17 -7.40
N ASP A 303 -9.98 -11.12 -7.87
CA ASP A 303 -9.54 -10.38 -9.07
C ASP A 303 -9.18 -11.34 -10.23
N GLY A 304 -9.71 -12.57 -10.18
CA GLY A 304 -9.49 -13.60 -11.19
C GLY A 304 -8.25 -14.48 -10.97
N GLY A 305 -8.37 -15.75 -11.37
CA GLY A 305 -7.31 -16.75 -11.16
C GLY A 305 -7.02 -16.98 -9.68
N ASP A 306 -5.75 -16.94 -9.29
CA ASP A 306 -5.30 -17.08 -7.89
C ASP A 306 -5.17 -15.73 -7.16
N TYR A 307 -5.61 -14.61 -7.76
CA TYR A 307 -5.40 -13.26 -7.22
C TYR A 307 -6.65 -12.69 -6.58
N TRP A 308 -6.44 -11.94 -5.51
CA TRP A 308 -7.43 -11.17 -4.78
C TRP A 308 -6.89 -9.74 -4.62
N SER A 309 -7.73 -8.73 -4.77
CA SER A 309 -7.36 -7.32 -4.65
C SER A 309 -8.08 -6.70 -3.46
N TRP A 310 -7.44 -5.75 -2.78
CA TRP A 310 -8.11 -4.99 -1.72
C TRP A 310 -9.01 -3.93 -2.35
N ASP A 311 -10.30 -3.95 -2.02
CA ASP A 311 -11.30 -3.03 -2.55
C ASP A 311 -11.03 -1.54 -2.26
N GLN A 312 -10.44 -1.22 -1.10
CA GLN A 312 -10.08 0.14 -0.72
C GLN A 312 -8.74 0.61 -1.31
N HIS A 313 -7.97 -0.28 -1.93
CA HIS A 313 -6.64 0.02 -2.43
C HIS A 313 -6.35 -0.70 -3.75
N ASP A 314 -6.38 0.07 -4.85
CA ASP A 314 -6.26 -0.37 -6.25
C ASP A 314 -5.01 -1.19 -6.60
N SER A 315 -4.02 -1.26 -5.70
CA SER A 315 -2.71 -1.82 -5.99
C SER A 315 -2.25 -2.92 -5.04
N LEU A 316 -3.00 -3.23 -3.98
CA LEU A 316 -2.74 -4.39 -3.12
C LEU A 316 -3.37 -5.62 -3.74
N LYS A 317 -2.53 -6.58 -4.12
CA LYS A 317 -2.91 -7.90 -4.62
C LYS A 317 -2.35 -9.01 -3.75
N VAL A 318 -3.19 -9.96 -3.38
CA VAL A 318 -2.85 -11.20 -2.69
C VAL A 318 -2.94 -12.35 -3.68
N ASN A 319 -1.87 -13.13 -3.80
CA ASN A 319 -1.89 -14.41 -4.51
C ASN A 319 -2.18 -15.52 -3.50
N ALA A 320 -3.41 -16.05 -3.52
CA ALA A 320 -3.86 -17.07 -2.59
C ALA A 320 -3.10 -18.39 -2.74
N ARG A 321 -2.70 -18.77 -3.96
CA ARG A 321 -1.90 -19.99 -4.20
C ARG A 321 -0.50 -19.89 -3.59
N LYS A 322 0.15 -18.74 -3.74
CA LYS A 322 1.51 -18.49 -3.25
C LYS A 322 1.54 -18.04 -1.79
N ASN A 323 0.39 -17.69 -1.23
CA ASN A 323 0.24 -17.10 0.09
C ASN A 323 1.17 -15.89 0.28
N GLN A 324 1.15 -15.00 -0.72
CA GLN A 324 1.98 -13.79 -0.77
C GLN A 324 1.14 -12.60 -1.20
N PHE A 325 1.50 -11.41 -0.72
CA PHE A 325 0.88 -10.17 -1.17
C PHE A 325 1.92 -9.22 -1.76
N ILE A 326 1.45 -8.32 -2.63
CA ILE A 326 2.18 -7.21 -3.19
C ILE A 326 1.26 -6.00 -3.16
N TRP A 327 1.73 -4.89 -2.61
CA TRP A 327 1.07 -3.59 -2.59
C TRP A 327 1.92 -2.61 -3.39
N ASN A 328 1.59 -2.46 -4.67
CA ASN A 328 2.48 -1.78 -5.63
C ASN A 328 2.62 -0.28 -5.35
N SER A 329 1.54 0.43 -4.94
CA SER A 329 1.64 1.86 -4.62
C SER A 329 2.60 2.11 -3.45
N ARG A 330 2.60 1.22 -2.46
CA ARG A 330 3.46 1.33 -1.28
C ARG A 330 4.81 0.61 -1.40
N GLN A 331 5.04 -0.11 -2.50
CA GLN A 331 6.25 -0.92 -2.71
C GLN A 331 6.52 -1.91 -1.57
N VAL A 332 5.46 -2.43 -0.96
CA VAL A 332 5.56 -3.44 0.11
C VAL A 332 4.94 -4.75 -0.35
N GLY A 333 5.46 -5.85 0.16
CA GLY A 333 4.97 -7.18 -0.13
C GLY A 333 5.66 -8.20 0.75
N GLY A 334 5.26 -9.46 0.61
CA GLY A 334 5.91 -10.57 1.29
C GLY A 334 4.94 -11.67 1.73
N SER A 335 5.34 -12.35 2.80
CA SER A 335 4.60 -13.43 3.45
C SER A 335 3.45 -12.90 4.32
N THR A 336 2.69 -13.81 4.92
CA THR A 336 1.65 -13.45 5.90
C THR A 336 2.17 -12.67 7.10
N ILE A 337 3.42 -12.92 7.53
CA ILE A 337 4.06 -12.12 8.58
C ILE A 337 4.24 -10.67 8.11
N ASP A 338 4.71 -10.49 6.88
CA ASP A 338 4.87 -9.17 6.29
C ASP A 338 3.51 -8.48 6.10
N PHE A 339 2.45 -9.23 5.79
CA PHE A 339 1.09 -8.70 5.69
C PHE A 339 0.59 -8.19 7.04
N MET A 340 0.79 -8.99 8.09
CA MET A 340 0.43 -8.61 9.47
C MET A 340 1.18 -7.35 9.93
N MET A 341 2.44 -7.19 9.55
CA MET A 341 3.23 -6.02 9.94
C MET A 341 2.92 -4.78 9.09
N LYS A 342 2.87 -4.94 7.77
CA LYS A 342 2.85 -3.81 6.81
C LYS A 342 1.46 -3.39 6.36
N VAL A 343 0.47 -4.28 6.46
CA VAL A 343 -0.92 -4.02 6.05
C VAL A 343 -1.81 -3.88 7.28
N VAL A 344 -1.77 -4.87 8.18
CA VAL A 344 -2.56 -4.84 9.42
C VAL A 344 -1.96 -3.87 10.45
N GLY A 345 -0.67 -3.54 10.34
CA GLY A 345 -0.03 -2.54 11.19
C GLY A 345 0.48 -3.06 12.54
N VAL A 346 0.82 -4.36 12.65
CA VAL A 346 1.40 -4.90 13.89
C VAL A 346 2.86 -4.44 14.05
N ASP A 347 3.11 -3.70 15.13
CA ASP A 347 4.34 -2.93 15.37
C ASP A 347 5.66 -3.70 15.27
N ASN A 348 5.67 -5.02 15.48
CA ASN A 348 6.91 -5.79 15.43
C ASN A 348 6.71 -7.26 15.05
N PHE A 349 7.79 -7.84 14.52
CA PHE A 349 7.87 -9.24 14.10
C PHE A 349 7.47 -10.21 15.21
N GLN A 350 7.81 -9.89 16.47
CA GLN A 350 7.50 -10.77 17.59
C GLN A 350 6.00 -10.92 17.85
N LYS A 351 5.31 -9.78 17.91
CA LYS A 351 3.85 -9.71 18.02
C LYS A 351 3.18 -10.33 16.79
N ALA A 352 3.68 -10.04 15.59
CA ALA A 352 3.09 -10.54 14.34
C ALA A 352 3.11 -12.07 14.28
N VAL A 353 4.27 -12.70 14.50
CA VAL A 353 4.35 -14.18 14.50
C VAL A 353 3.55 -14.78 15.65
N THR A 354 3.52 -14.14 16.83
CA THR A 354 2.71 -14.64 17.95
C THR A 354 1.22 -14.63 17.62
N ALA A 355 0.71 -13.54 17.04
CA ALA A 355 -0.69 -13.42 16.61
C ALA A 355 -1.03 -14.40 15.47
N LEU A 356 -0.08 -14.69 14.59
CA LEU A 356 -0.22 -15.67 13.51
C LEU A 356 -0.05 -17.12 13.96
N ASN A 357 0.19 -17.40 15.25
CA ASN A 357 0.13 -18.77 15.79
C ASN A 357 -1.17 -19.00 16.58
N ASP A 358 -2.25 -18.27 16.23
CA ASP A 358 -3.60 -18.49 16.73
C ASP A 358 -4.23 -19.69 16.01
N ASP A 359 -4.71 -20.67 16.78
CA ASP A 359 -5.31 -21.91 16.28
C ASP A 359 -6.59 -21.70 15.44
N SER A 360 -7.19 -20.50 15.49
CA SER A 360 -8.36 -20.13 14.68
C SER A 360 -8.02 -19.69 13.25
N LEU A 361 -6.74 -19.47 12.92
CA LEU A 361 -6.30 -19.10 11.57
C LEU A 361 -5.98 -20.36 10.75
N SER A 362 -6.52 -20.47 9.54
CA SER A 362 -6.19 -21.61 8.68
C SER A 362 -4.82 -21.46 8.04
N THR A 363 -4.18 -22.59 7.77
CA THR A 363 -2.93 -22.64 7.01
C THR A 363 -3.19 -22.99 5.56
N THR A 364 -2.58 -22.25 4.66
CA THR A 364 -2.55 -22.59 3.24
C THR A 364 -1.28 -23.37 2.94
N LYS A 365 -1.43 -24.52 2.28
CA LYS A 365 -0.29 -25.19 1.67
C LYS A 365 0.19 -24.32 0.52
N VAL A 366 1.27 -23.57 0.75
CA VAL A 366 1.98 -22.87 -0.34
C VAL A 366 2.39 -23.95 -1.33
N ALA A 367 1.77 -23.93 -2.51
CA ALA A 367 2.18 -24.81 -3.59
C ALA A 367 3.61 -24.40 -3.96
N ALA A 368 4.59 -25.22 -3.58
CA ALA A 368 5.91 -25.15 -4.18
C ALA A 368 5.70 -25.49 -5.66
N GLU A 369 5.62 -24.48 -6.51
CA GLU A 369 5.65 -24.73 -7.94
C GLU A 369 7.02 -25.34 -8.25
N ASP A 370 7.03 -26.59 -8.70
CA ASP A 370 8.14 -27.13 -9.47
C ASP A 370 8.27 -26.25 -10.72
N ARG A 371 9.05 -25.18 -10.60
CA ARG A 371 9.30 -24.27 -11.72
C ARG A 371 10.02 -25.06 -12.78
N GLN A 372 9.30 -25.30 -13.86
CA GLN A 372 9.90 -25.87 -15.05
C GLN A 372 11.08 -24.99 -15.49
N PRO A 373 12.19 -25.57 -15.96
CA PRO A 373 13.28 -24.80 -16.52
C PRO A 373 12.78 -23.82 -17.57
N PHE A 374 13.40 -22.65 -17.64
CA PHE A 374 13.09 -21.69 -18.69
C PHE A 374 13.31 -22.34 -20.06
N LYS A 375 12.34 -22.17 -20.95
CA LYS A 375 12.45 -22.52 -22.36
C LYS A 375 12.21 -21.28 -23.19
N TYR A 376 13.15 -20.97 -24.06
CA TYR A 376 13.02 -19.85 -24.97
C TYR A 376 12.09 -20.21 -26.14
N ASP A 377 10.78 -20.21 -25.88
CA ASP A 377 9.73 -20.54 -26.86
C ASP A 377 9.22 -19.29 -27.61
N ILE A 378 9.91 -18.16 -27.47
CA ILE A 378 9.58 -16.91 -28.15
C ILE A 378 9.91 -17.06 -29.63
N GLN A 379 8.89 -16.91 -30.48
CA GLN A 379 9.06 -16.91 -31.94
C GLN A 379 9.62 -15.56 -32.39
N ASN A 380 10.92 -15.51 -32.62
CA ASN A 380 11.56 -14.31 -33.13
C ASN A 380 11.19 -14.08 -34.60
N SER A 381 10.84 -12.84 -34.91
CA SER A 381 10.66 -12.33 -36.26
C SER A 381 12.03 -12.17 -36.93
N GLN A 382 12.09 -12.46 -38.24
CA GLN A 382 13.26 -12.10 -39.07
C GLN A 382 13.35 -10.58 -39.30
N ASP A 383 12.20 -9.89 -39.24
CA ASP A 383 12.13 -8.44 -39.26
C ASP A 383 12.30 -7.88 -37.83
N PHE A 384 13.26 -6.97 -37.66
CA PHE A 384 13.53 -6.25 -36.40
C PHE A 384 13.05 -4.79 -36.44
N THR A 385 12.42 -4.36 -37.53
CA THR A 385 12.14 -2.94 -37.82
C THR A 385 11.23 -2.29 -36.76
N LYS A 386 10.16 -2.96 -36.31
CA LYS A 386 9.22 -2.38 -35.33
C LYS A 386 9.88 -2.15 -33.97
N ALA A 387 10.57 -3.17 -33.45
CA ALA A 387 11.29 -3.08 -32.19
C ALA A 387 12.40 -2.03 -32.28
N ARG A 388 13.17 -2.03 -33.37
CA ARG A 388 14.22 -1.04 -33.62
C ARG A 388 13.67 0.39 -33.66
N ASP A 389 12.60 0.62 -34.41
CA ASP A 389 12.00 1.95 -34.57
C ASP A 389 11.38 2.44 -33.27
N TYR A 390 10.72 1.57 -32.52
CA TYR A 390 10.22 1.91 -31.19
C TYR A 390 11.36 2.31 -30.25
N LEU A 391 12.41 1.50 -30.17
CA LEU A 391 13.54 1.74 -29.28
C LEU A 391 14.35 2.99 -29.67
N THR A 392 14.48 3.29 -30.96
CA THR A 392 15.32 4.40 -31.43
C THR A 392 14.57 5.70 -31.65
N LEU A 393 13.30 5.65 -32.08
CA LEU A 393 12.49 6.84 -32.37
C LEU A 393 11.62 7.22 -31.18
N ALA A 394 10.79 6.29 -30.66
CA ALA A 394 9.91 6.61 -29.53
C ALA A 394 10.69 6.72 -28.22
N ARG A 395 11.67 5.83 -28.01
CA ARG A 395 12.49 5.80 -26.78
C ARG A 395 13.81 6.57 -26.92
N GLY A 396 14.19 7.01 -28.12
CA GLY A 396 15.39 7.83 -28.33
C GLY A 396 16.72 7.09 -28.15
N LEU A 397 16.73 5.76 -27.98
CA LEU A 397 17.98 5.02 -27.74
C LEU A 397 18.95 5.15 -28.91
N ASN A 398 20.25 5.12 -28.62
CA ASN A 398 21.27 5.17 -29.66
C ASN A 398 21.12 3.96 -30.61
N PRO A 399 20.89 4.17 -31.92
CA PRO A 399 20.68 3.08 -32.87
C PRO A 399 21.83 2.09 -32.94
N SER A 400 23.08 2.55 -32.82
CA SER A 400 24.25 1.66 -32.87
C SER A 400 24.28 0.69 -31.69
N ILE A 401 23.83 1.12 -30.51
CA ILE A 401 23.75 0.27 -29.32
C ILE A 401 22.67 -0.80 -29.53
N VAL A 402 21.48 -0.36 -29.97
CA VAL A 402 20.34 -1.25 -30.26
C VAL A 402 20.72 -2.30 -31.31
N ASP A 403 21.34 -1.86 -32.41
CA ASP A 403 21.74 -2.73 -33.52
C ASP A 403 22.80 -3.75 -33.10
N GLN A 404 23.81 -3.34 -32.32
CA GLN A 404 24.84 -4.26 -31.82
C GLN A 404 24.28 -5.30 -30.84
N LEU A 405 23.38 -4.89 -29.93
CA LEU A 405 22.74 -5.81 -29.00
C LEU A 405 21.79 -6.76 -29.73
N HIS A 406 21.13 -6.30 -30.80
CA HIS A 406 20.33 -7.16 -31.65
C HIS A 406 21.16 -8.22 -32.37
N GLN A 407 22.25 -7.80 -33.02
CA GLN A 407 23.18 -8.71 -33.71
C GLN A 407 23.77 -9.77 -32.77
N ARG A 408 23.98 -9.42 -31.50
CA ARG A 408 24.49 -10.34 -30.46
C ARG A 408 23.41 -11.18 -29.77
N GLY A 409 22.15 -11.02 -30.14
CA GLY A 409 21.05 -11.82 -29.59
C GLY A 409 20.45 -11.30 -28.26
N PHE A 410 20.91 -10.17 -27.74
CA PHE A 410 20.41 -9.58 -26.49
C PHE A 410 19.06 -8.86 -26.66
N ILE A 411 18.81 -8.29 -27.85
CA ILE A 411 17.53 -7.66 -28.18
C ILE A 411 16.96 -8.34 -29.43
N GLN A 412 15.69 -8.73 -29.39
CA GLN A 412 15.01 -9.38 -30.52
C GLN A 412 13.64 -8.75 -30.72
N GLN A 413 12.98 -9.12 -31.82
CA GLN A 413 11.58 -8.81 -32.05
C GLN A 413 10.79 -10.11 -32.09
N ASP A 414 9.68 -10.21 -31.36
CA ASP A 414 8.78 -11.37 -31.47
C ASP A 414 7.86 -11.27 -32.70
N SER A 415 7.11 -12.33 -32.99
CA SER A 415 6.15 -12.38 -34.09
C SER A 415 5.01 -11.36 -34.00
N LYS A 416 4.77 -10.75 -32.82
CA LYS A 416 3.79 -9.68 -32.61
C LYS A 416 4.40 -8.29 -32.78
N GLY A 417 5.70 -8.19 -33.02
CA GLY A 417 6.41 -6.93 -33.15
C GLY A 417 6.86 -6.33 -31.82
N ASN A 418 6.80 -7.06 -30.71
CA ASN A 418 7.29 -6.59 -29.41
C ASN A 418 8.82 -6.63 -29.37
N ALA A 419 9.43 -5.70 -28.65
CA ALA A 419 10.86 -5.77 -28.31
C ALA A 419 11.07 -6.80 -27.19
N VAL A 420 12.03 -7.70 -27.39
CA VAL A 420 12.37 -8.79 -26.46
C VAL A 420 13.79 -8.60 -25.96
N PHE A 421 13.95 -8.29 -24.68
CA PHE A 421 15.23 -8.16 -23.99
C PHE A 421 15.60 -9.49 -23.36
N VAL A 422 16.58 -10.20 -23.93
CA VAL A 422 16.96 -11.57 -23.55
C VAL A 422 17.90 -11.56 -22.35
N TRP A 423 17.60 -12.35 -21.32
CA TRP A 423 18.41 -12.46 -20.12
C TRP A 423 19.48 -13.54 -20.33
N ALA A 424 20.74 -13.20 -20.05
CA ALA A 424 21.86 -14.09 -20.29
C ALA A 424 22.50 -14.55 -18.97
N HIS A 425 22.75 -15.84 -18.81
CA HIS A 425 23.52 -16.41 -17.71
C HIS A 425 24.53 -17.38 -18.32
N ASP A 426 25.82 -17.04 -18.24
CA ASP A 426 26.92 -17.86 -18.78
C ASP A 426 26.76 -18.29 -20.26
N GLY A 427 26.15 -17.42 -21.05
CA GLY A 427 25.93 -17.64 -22.49
C GLY A 427 24.61 -18.35 -22.81
N GLU A 428 23.85 -18.78 -21.81
CA GLU A 428 22.52 -19.35 -21.97
C GLU A 428 21.42 -18.30 -21.80
N ARG A 429 20.29 -18.50 -22.49
CA ARG A 429 19.09 -17.67 -22.32
C ARG A 429 18.32 -18.20 -21.13
N VAL A 430 18.19 -17.41 -20.07
CA VAL A 430 17.51 -17.80 -18.82
C VAL A 430 16.21 -17.05 -18.56
N GLY A 431 15.85 -16.13 -19.45
CA GLY A 431 14.62 -15.35 -19.34
C GLY A 431 14.51 -14.31 -20.44
N ALA A 432 13.43 -13.55 -20.41
CA ALA A 432 13.28 -12.37 -21.26
C ALA A 432 12.28 -11.36 -20.70
N SER A 433 12.53 -10.08 -20.95
CA SER A 433 11.57 -8.99 -20.72
C SER A 433 10.99 -8.57 -22.07
N ILE A 434 9.66 -8.57 -22.16
CA ILE A 434 8.91 -8.28 -23.38
C ILE A 434 8.26 -6.91 -23.23
N GLN A 435 8.51 -6.04 -24.21
CA GLN A 435 8.03 -4.67 -24.26
C GLN A 435 7.25 -4.45 -25.55
N GLY A 436 5.98 -4.07 -25.42
CA GLY A 436 5.14 -3.71 -26.54
C GLY A 436 5.65 -2.46 -27.25
N THR A 437 5.51 -2.45 -28.57
CA THR A 437 5.93 -1.37 -29.46
C THR A 437 4.74 -0.51 -29.92
N THR A 438 3.52 -1.03 -29.85
CA THR A 438 2.29 -0.27 -30.11
C THR A 438 1.94 0.60 -28.91
N ILE A 439 1.73 1.90 -29.15
CA ILE A 439 1.25 2.84 -28.14
C ILE A 439 -0.28 2.87 -28.15
N ASP A 440 -0.87 2.44 -27.05
CA ASP A 440 -2.31 2.43 -26.76
C ASP A 440 -2.50 2.72 -25.26
N LYS A 441 -2.76 3.99 -24.93
CA LYS A 441 -2.99 4.44 -23.55
C LYS A 441 -4.34 4.01 -22.99
N LYS A 442 -5.33 3.75 -23.84
CA LYS A 442 -6.64 3.27 -23.41
C LYS A 442 -6.53 1.85 -22.86
N ARG A 443 -5.73 1.01 -23.52
CA ARG A 443 -5.51 -0.39 -23.10
C ARG A 443 -4.42 -0.55 -22.05
N ASN A 444 -3.33 0.22 -22.15
CA ASN A 444 -2.13 0.02 -21.33
C ASN A 444 -1.91 1.12 -20.28
N GLY A 445 -2.90 1.97 -20.04
CA GLY A 445 -2.83 3.07 -19.08
C GLY A 445 -1.78 4.14 -19.44
N PRO A 446 -1.29 4.91 -18.45
CA PRO A 446 -0.33 6.00 -18.67
C PRO A 446 0.95 5.58 -19.38
N ARG A 447 1.40 4.33 -19.18
CA ARG A 447 2.61 3.77 -19.84
C ARG A 447 2.44 3.63 -21.35
N GLY A 448 1.20 3.56 -21.84
CA GLY A 448 0.85 3.43 -23.25
C GLY A 448 1.28 2.11 -23.91
N THR A 449 2.09 1.27 -23.27
CA THR A 449 2.67 0.08 -23.91
C THR A 449 2.65 -1.12 -22.97
N PHE A 450 2.44 -2.29 -23.56
CA PHE A 450 2.47 -3.58 -22.87
C PHE A 450 3.84 -3.90 -22.27
N LYS A 451 3.89 -4.54 -21.09
CA LYS A 451 5.12 -5.06 -20.46
C LYS A 451 4.85 -6.44 -19.86
N GLN A 452 5.76 -7.39 -20.05
CA GLN A 452 5.68 -8.71 -19.43
C GLN A 452 7.08 -9.33 -19.26
N ILE A 453 7.27 -10.16 -18.22
CA ILE A 453 8.41 -11.09 -18.12
C ILE A 453 7.99 -12.46 -18.69
N ALA A 454 8.83 -13.05 -19.54
CA ALA A 454 8.56 -14.34 -20.15
C ALA A 454 8.35 -15.43 -19.10
N LYS A 455 7.42 -16.35 -19.36
CA LYS A 455 7.06 -17.42 -18.41
C LYS A 455 8.29 -18.26 -18.04
N ASN A 456 8.37 -18.64 -16.77
CA ASN A 456 9.46 -19.44 -16.20
C ASN A 456 10.87 -18.81 -16.32
N SER A 457 10.97 -17.50 -16.59
CA SER A 457 12.26 -16.81 -16.52
C SER A 457 12.89 -16.99 -15.13
N GLU A 458 14.22 -17.03 -15.07
CA GLU A 458 14.96 -17.21 -13.82
C GLU A 458 14.50 -16.22 -12.76
N GLN A 459 14.15 -16.73 -11.57
CA GLN A 459 13.63 -15.89 -10.50
C GLN A 459 14.64 -14.83 -10.07
N ASP A 460 14.19 -13.62 -9.73
CA ASP A 460 15.04 -12.54 -9.21
C ASP A 460 16.24 -12.25 -10.13
N TYR A 461 16.10 -12.49 -11.44
CA TYR A 461 17.11 -12.21 -12.45
C TYR A 461 16.60 -11.13 -13.41
N GLY A 462 17.34 -10.85 -14.47
CA GLY A 462 16.95 -9.78 -15.38
C GLY A 462 17.85 -9.62 -16.59
N PHE A 463 17.46 -8.66 -17.44
CA PHE A 463 18.22 -8.33 -18.64
C PHE A 463 19.60 -7.83 -18.26
N ASN A 464 20.64 -8.41 -18.86
CA ASN A 464 22.01 -8.04 -18.54
C ASN A 464 22.92 -8.13 -19.76
N PHE A 465 23.97 -7.32 -19.75
CA PHE A 465 25.03 -7.32 -20.74
C PHE A 465 26.28 -6.67 -20.15
N SER A 466 27.44 -6.86 -20.79
CA SER A 466 28.69 -6.27 -20.33
C SER A 466 29.39 -5.49 -21.44
N ILE A 467 30.01 -4.37 -21.07
CA ILE A 467 30.90 -3.59 -21.92
C ILE A 467 32.33 -3.82 -21.43
N GLY A 468 33.23 -4.22 -22.33
CA GLY A 468 34.63 -4.47 -22.00
C GLY A 468 34.80 -5.66 -21.04
N ARG A 469 35.73 -5.53 -20.10
CA ARG A 469 35.94 -6.52 -19.03
C ARG A 469 35.38 -5.93 -17.73
N PRO A 470 34.18 -6.35 -17.28
CA PRO A 470 33.46 -5.63 -16.25
C PRO A 470 34.22 -5.62 -14.92
N LYS A 471 34.40 -4.41 -14.37
CA LYS A 471 34.92 -4.13 -13.03
C LYS A 471 33.85 -3.53 -12.11
N GLN A 472 32.80 -2.97 -12.72
CA GLN A 472 31.70 -2.29 -12.04
C GLN A 472 30.38 -2.97 -12.39
N LEU A 473 29.41 -2.94 -11.46
CA LEU A 473 28.05 -3.42 -11.69
C LEU A 473 27.08 -2.24 -11.62
N TYR A 474 26.40 -1.93 -12.72
CA TYR A 474 25.35 -0.92 -12.74
C TYR A 474 23.98 -1.57 -12.87
N VAL A 475 23.10 -1.26 -11.93
CA VAL A 475 21.76 -1.83 -11.80
C VAL A 475 20.70 -0.77 -12.09
N PHE A 476 19.71 -1.13 -12.91
CA PHE A 476 18.64 -0.25 -13.37
C PHE A 476 17.28 -0.88 -13.12
N GLU A 477 16.24 -0.06 -13.05
CA GLU A 477 14.87 -0.55 -12.90
C GLU A 477 14.38 -1.29 -14.16
N SER A 478 14.72 -0.80 -15.35
CA SER A 478 14.30 -1.39 -16.61
C SER A 478 15.42 -1.49 -17.66
N PRO A 479 15.28 -2.38 -18.67
CA PRO A 479 16.21 -2.46 -19.79
C PRO A 479 16.35 -1.15 -20.55
N ILE A 480 15.26 -0.38 -20.68
CA ILE A 480 15.26 0.89 -21.42
C ILE A 480 16.08 1.94 -20.65
N ASP A 481 16.03 1.97 -19.32
CA ASP A 481 16.83 2.90 -18.52
C ASP A 481 18.32 2.61 -18.59
N ALA A 482 18.70 1.33 -18.52
CA ALA A 482 20.09 0.91 -18.70
C ALA A 482 20.65 1.37 -20.06
N LEU A 483 19.87 1.19 -21.13
CA LEU A 483 20.27 1.62 -22.47
C LEU A 483 20.20 3.14 -22.66
N SER A 484 19.30 3.83 -21.96
CA SER A 484 19.19 5.29 -22.00
C SER A 484 20.39 5.94 -21.33
N TYR A 485 20.79 5.43 -20.16
CA TYR A 485 22.03 5.81 -19.49
C TYR A 485 23.24 5.60 -20.40
N LEU A 486 23.38 4.42 -21.01
CA LEU A 486 24.50 4.12 -21.89
C LEU A 486 24.51 5.01 -23.15
N SER A 487 23.32 5.37 -23.67
CA SER A 487 23.19 6.30 -24.79
C SER A 487 23.68 7.71 -24.42
N LEU A 488 23.45 8.15 -23.19
CA LEU A 488 23.93 9.44 -22.65
C LEU A 488 25.40 9.41 -22.21
N HIS A 489 25.92 8.22 -21.86
CA HIS A 489 27.28 8.02 -21.36
C HIS A 489 28.05 7.01 -22.22
N PRO A 490 28.27 7.29 -23.53
CA PRO A 490 28.93 6.36 -24.45
C PRO A 490 30.39 6.05 -24.06
N GLN A 491 30.99 6.84 -23.18
CA GLN A 491 32.32 6.62 -22.60
C GLN A 491 32.36 5.52 -21.52
N THR A 492 31.22 4.98 -21.09
CA THR A 492 31.16 3.93 -20.07
C THR A 492 31.86 2.67 -20.55
N LYS A 493 32.81 2.17 -19.75
CA LYS A 493 33.66 1.00 -20.06
C LYS A 493 33.79 0.12 -18.84
N ASP A 494 34.11 -1.16 -19.08
CA ASP A 494 34.38 -2.13 -18.03
C ASP A 494 33.24 -2.20 -16.99
N THR A 495 32.01 -2.30 -17.51
CA THR A 495 30.79 -2.27 -16.71
C THR A 495 29.86 -3.40 -17.14
N MET A 496 29.32 -4.12 -16.15
CA MET A 496 28.18 -5.00 -16.31
C MET A 496 26.91 -4.21 -16.03
N PHE A 497 25.96 -4.25 -16.95
CA PHE A 497 24.63 -3.67 -16.81
C PHE A 497 23.63 -4.75 -16.45
N PHE A 498 22.73 -4.45 -15.52
CA PHE A 498 21.71 -5.37 -15.05
C PHE A 498 20.39 -4.61 -14.83
N ALA A 499 19.29 -5.05 -15.44
CA ALA A 499 17.97 -4.48 -15.24
C ALA A 499 17.10 -5.41 -14.41
N MET A 500 16.41 -4.88 -13.39
CA MET A 500 15.67 -5.69 -12.41
C MET A 500 14.22 -6.00 -12.83
N ASP A 501 13.72 -5.28 -13.84
CA ASP A 501 12.32 -5.29 -14.26
C ASP A 501 11.38 -5.08 -13.05
N GLY A 502 11.67 -4.00 -12.31
CA GLY A 502 11.05 -3.62 -11.04
C GLY A 502 12.05 -3.63 -9.87
N LEU A 503 11.81 -2.82 -8.85
CA LEU A 503 12.69 -2.64 -7.69
C LEU A 503 12.75 -3.89 -6.79
N LYS A 504 13.80 -4.71 -6.94
CA LYS A 504 13.94 -6.02 -6.24
C LYS A 504 15.34 -6.22 -5.66
N PRO A 505 15.52 -6.15 -4.32
CA PRO A 505 16.85 -6.31 -3.69
C PRO A 505 17.51 -7.67 -3.98
N GLN A 506 16.71 -8.72 -4.11
CA GLN A 506 17.18 -10.07 -4.43
C GLN A 506 17.82 -10.13 -5.82
N THR A 507 17.35 -9.31 -6.76
CA THR A 507 17.95 -9.21 -8.10
C THR A 507 19.32 -8.58 -8.07
N VAL A 508 19.55 -7.59 -7.20
CA VAL A 508 20.90 -7.06 -6.98
C VAL A 508 21.82 -8.14 -6.40
N THR A 509 21.32 -8.93 -5.45
CA THR A 509 22.08 -10.04 -4.85
C THR A 509 22.48 -11.08 -5.91
N LYS A 510 21.57 -11.46 -6.80
CA LYS A 510 21.87 -12.37 -7.92
C LYS A 510 22.84 -11.74 -8.93
N ALA A 511 22.68 -10.46 -9.26
CA ALA A 511 23.59 -9.75 -10.14
C ALA A 511 25.01 -9.71 -9.57
N MET A 512 25.16 -9.52 -8.26
CA MET A 512 26.44 -9.59 -7.54
C MET A 512 27.07 -10.99 -7.61
N ALA A 513 26.27 -12.04 -7.35
CA ALA A 513 26.73 -13.42 -7.43
C ALA A 513 27.18 -13.78 -8.86
N TYR A 514 26.40 -13.36 -9.87
CA TYR A 514 26.74 -13.56 -11.27
C TYR A 514 27.98 -12.77 -11.70
N PHE A 515 28.13 -11.53 -11.23
CA PHE A 515 29.34 -10.75 -11.45
C PHE A 515 30.57 -11.49 -10.92
N HIS A 516 30.49 -12.02 -9.69
CA HIS A 516 31.58 -12.75 -9.06
C HIS A 516 31.89 -14.06 -9.78
N SER A 517 30.88 -14.85 -10.17
CA SER A 517 31.11 -16.09 -10.91
C SER A 517 31.79 -15.82 -12.27
N ARG A 518 31.42 -14.72 -12.93
CA ARG A 518 31.92 -14.39 -14.26
C ARG A 518 33.31 -13.76 -14.27
N THR A 519 33.62 -12.93 -13.28
CA THR A 519 34.86 -12.15 -13.24
C THR A 519 35.92 -12.74 -12.30
N GLY A 520 35.52 -13.60 -11.37
CA GLY A 520 36.37 -14.09 -10.28
C GLY A 520 36.64 -13.05 -9.19
N ALA A 521 35.99 -11.89 -9.24
CA ALA A 521 36.15 -10.79 -8.29
C ALA A 521 34.80 -10.19 -7.90
N VAL A 522 34.74 -9.54 -6.74
CA VAL A 522 33.62 -8.64 -6.42
C VAL A 522 33.77 -7.36 -7.24
N PRO A 523 32.68 -6.68 -7.61
CA PRO A 523 32.78 -5.42 -8.32
C PRO A 523 33.47 -4.36 -7.45
N GLU A 524 34.17 -3.43 -8.08
CA GLU A 524 34.81 -2.29 -7.39
C GLU A 524 33.77 -1.31 -6.82
N ARG A 525 32.59 -1.25 -7.44
CA ARG A 525 31.43 -0.48 -6.97
C ARG A 525 30.13 -1.03 -7.57
N VAL A 526 29.03 -0.76 -6.88
CA VAL A 526 27.67 -0.96 -7.41
C VAL A 526 27.00 0.39 -7.60
N GLY A 527 26.50 0.63 -8.81
CA GLY A 527 25.83 1.87 -9.16
C GLY A 527 24.34 1.63 -9.41
N PHE A 528 23.46 2.47 -8.86
CA PHE A 528 22.01 2.35 -8.97
C PHE A 528 21.42 3.48 -9.80
N GLY A 529 20.87 3.12 -10.96
CA GLY A 529 20.12 4.00 -11.87
C GLY A 529 18.63 3.71 -11.81
N VAL A 530 18.06 3.74 -10.61
CA VAL A 530 16.60 3.64 -10.39
C VAL A 530 15.93 5.00 -10.57
N ASP A 531 14.61 5.00 -10.65
CA ASP A 531 13.82 6.20 -10.88
C ASP A 531 13.98 7.21 -9.72
N ASN A 532 14.01 8.49 -10.04
CA ASN A 532 14.03 9.61 -9.10
C ASN A 532 12.61 9.92 -8.62
N ASP A 533 12.00 8.94 -7.96
CA ASP A 533 10.69 9.03 -7.36
C ASP A 533 10.73 8.44 -5.94
N PRO A 534 9.65 8.56 -5.14
CA PRO A 534 9.63 7.97 -3.80
C PRO A 534 10.00 6.49 -3.76
N ALA A 535 9.58 5.69 -4.73
CA ALA A 535 9.86 4.26 -4.77
C ALA A 535 11.35 3.96 -4.99
N GLY A 536 11.99 4.61 -5.95
CA GLY A 536 13.41 4.46 -6.23
C GLY A 536 14.29 4.96 -5.09
N HIS A 537 13.93 6.08 -4.45
CA HIS A 537 14.59 6.56 -3.22
C HIS A 537 14.49 5.55 -2.09
N ARG A 538 13.30 5.00 -1.84
CA ARG A 538 13.10 3.95 -0.82
C ARG A 538 13.95 2.72 -1.10
N PHE A 539 13.98 2.28 -2.34
CA PHE A 539 14.77 1.13 -2.75
C PHE A 539 16.26 1.35 -2.52
N PHE A 540 16.80 2.49 -2.94
CA PHE A 540 18.22 2.79 -2.74
C PHE A 540 18.56 2.89 -1.24
N ASP A 541 17.70 3.51 -0.44
CA ASP A 541 17.86 3.58 1.01
C ASP A 541 17.83 2.17 1.65
N GLU A 542 16.96 1.27 1.21
CA GLU A 542 16.96 -0.12 1.67
C GLU A 542 18.28 -0.82 1.30
N MET A 543 18.77 -0.60 0.08
CA MET A 543 20.01 -1.22 -0.38
C MET A 543 21.22 -0.80 0.45
N ILE A 544 21.34 0.48 0.80
CA ILE A 544 22.48 0.98 1.59
C ILE A 544 22.38 0.62 3.08
N ASN A 545 21.16 0.57 3.65
CA ASN A 545 20.99 0.41 5.10
C ASN A 545 20.75 -1.05 5.52
N LYS A 546 20.21 -1.89 4.63
CA LYS A 546 19.80 -3.26 4.96
C LYS A 546 20.50 -4.33 4.11
N HIS A 547 20.82 -4.02 2.84
CA HIS A 547 21.42 -4.99 1.90
C HIS A 547 22.85 -4.61 1.47
N ALA A 548 23.57 -3.89 2.34
CA ALA A 548 24.95 -3.53 2.10
C ALA A 548 25.86 -4.76 2.20
N PHE A 549 26.74 -4.95 1.22
CA PHE A 549 27.70 -6.05 1.23
C PHE A 549 28.95 -5.62 1.99
N VAL A 550 29.26 -6.34 3.06
CA VAL A 550 30.44 -6.08 3.90
C VAL A 550 31.46 -7.19 3.68
N ASN A 551 32.70 -6.80 3.41
CA ASN A 551 33.81 -7.73 3.39
C ASN A 551 34.05 -8.26 4.81
N VAL A 552 33.76 -9.54 5.05
CA VAL A 552 33.89 -10.16 6.38
C VAL A 552 35.31 -10.14 6.94
N LYS A 553 36.35 -9.96 6.11
CA LYS A 553 37.75 -9.92 6.54
C LYS A 553 38.21 -8.51 6.89
N THR A 554 37.85 -7.51 6.07
CA THR A 554 38.29 -6.12 6.26
C THR A 554 37.29 -5.26 7.01
N GLY A 555 36.03 -5.69 7.09
CA GLY A 555 34.92 -4.89 7.60
C GLY A 555 34.48 -3.78 6.64
N GLU A 556 35.09 -3.67 5.45
CA GLU A 556 34.78 -2.61 4.49
C GLU A 556 33.47 -2.93 3.75
N THR A 557 32.60 -1.93 3.68
CA THR A 557 31.37 -2.00 2.90
C THR A 557 31.67 -1.70 1.42
N LEU A 558 31.12 -2.53 0.54
CA LEU A 558 31.20 -2.34 -0.90
C LEU A 558 30.60 -0.97 -1.29
N PRO A 559 31.31 -0.12 -2.06
CA PRO A 559 30.81 1.21 -2.40
C PRO A 559 29.54 1.14 -3.24
N TYR A 560 28.45 1.66 -2.68
CA TYR A 560 27.18 1.85 -3.36
C TYR A 560 27.02 3.33 -3.73
N GLY A 561 26.75 3.60 -5.00
CA GLY A 561 26.44 4.94 -5.49
C GLY A 561 25.09 4.94 -6.19
N HIS A 562 24.29 5.97 -5.98
CA HIS A 562 23.16 6.22 -6.86
C HIS A 562 23.59 7.19 -7.97
N PHE A 563 23.00 7.01 -9.14
CA PHE A 563 23.02 8.00 -10.21
C PHE A 563 21.59 8.22 -10.70
N MET A 564 20.65 8.31 -9.76
CA MET A 564 19.30 8.80 -10.04
C MET A 564 19.39 10.11 -10.82
N VAL A 565 18.59 10.20 -11.88
CA VAL A 565 18.58 11.36 -12.75
C VAL A 565 18.08 12.58 -11.99
N ASP A 566 18.69 13.75 -12.24
CA ASP A 566 18.23 15.03 -11.68
C ASP A 566 17.96 15.00 -10.17
N ASN A 567 18.78 14.27 -9.41
CA ASN A 567 18.54 14.03 -8.00
C ASN A 567 18.51 15.30 -7.11
N LEU A 568 19.16 16.38 -7.55
CA LEU A 568 19.16 17.70 -6.89
C LEU A 568 18.14 18.68 -7.50
N ALA A 569 17.23 18.18 -8.34
CA ALA A 569 16.16 18.99 -8.88
C ALA A 569 15.13 19.32 -7.80
N ILE A 570 14.64 20.56 -7.85
CA ILE A 570 13.56 21.05 -6.98
C ILE A 570 12.53 21.76 -7.88
N PRO A 571 11.23 21.47 -7.74
CA PRO A 571 10.19 22.23 -8.42
C PRO A 571 10.30 23.74 -8.13
N GLN A 572 10.19 24.58 -9.15
CA GLN A 572 10.37 26.04 -9.02
C GLN A 572 9.46 26.67 -7.97
N GLU A 573 8.19 26.25 -7.90
CA GLU A 573 7.23 26.75 -6.92
C GLU A 573 7.61 26.34 -5.49
N ARG A 574 8.08 25.10 -5.30
CA ARG A 574 8.58 24.60 -4.00
C ARG A 574 9.80 25.40 -3.55
N LEU A 575 10.78 25.57 -4.43
CA LEU A 575 12.02 26.30 -4.14
C LEU A 575 11.74 27.74 -3.68
N LYS A 576 10.81 28.43 -4.36
CA LYS A 576 10.42 29.80 -4.02
C LYS A 576 9.88 29.89 -2.59
N VAL A 577 8.96 28.98 -2.23
CA VAL A 577 8.38 28.92 -0.88
C VAL A 577 9.45 28.61 0.18
N LEU A 578 10.30 27.60 -0.08
CA LEU A 578 11.40 27.22 0.81
C LEU A 578 12.34 28.40 1.09
N GLN A 579 12.76 29.13 0.05
CA GLN A 579 13.64 30.29 0.19
C GLN A 579 12.96 31.45 0.93
N GLN A 580 11.70 31.75 0.63
CA GLN A 580 10.95 32.83 1.27
C GLN A 580 10.75 32.59 2.77
N GLN A 581 10.35 31.36 3.15
CA GLN A 581 10.11 31.01 4.55
C GLN A 581 11.42 30.90 5.34
N ALA A 582 12.48 30.34 4.74
CA ALA A 582 13.81 30.30 5.33
C ALA A 582 14.35 31.72 5.62
N ALA A 583 14.23 32.63 4.65
CA ALA A 583 14.63 34.03 4.81
C ALA A 583 13.84 34.74 5.92
N THR A 584 12.54 34.47 6.03
CA THR A 584 11.68 35.03 7.08
C THR A 584 12.07 34.57 8.48
N ALA A 585 12.46 33.30 8.63
CA ALA A 585 12.93 32.74 9.90
C ALA A 585 14.43 32.99 10.16
N GLY A 586 15.18 33.58 9.22
CA GLY A 586 16.61 33.84 9.37
C GLY A 586 17.46 32.56 9.40
N VAL A 587 17.06 31.52 8.67
CA VAL A 587 17.78 30.23 8.56
C VAL A 587 18.18 29.94 7.11
N PRO A 588 19.20 29.09 6.85
CA PRO A 588 19.49 28.61 5.50
C PRO A 588 18.33 27.79 4.92
N TRP A 589 18.10 27.88 3.61
CA TRP A 589 17.00 27.16 2.94
C TRP A 589 17.38 25.71 2.60
N GLU A 590 18.68 25.39 2.54
CA GLU A 590 19.23 24.09 2.16
C GLU A 590 18.81 22.96 3.10
N PRO A 591 18.82 23.12 4.44
CA PRO A 591 18.31 22.10 5.36
C PRO A 591 16.80 21.85 5.22
N LEU A 592 16.01 22.89 4.92
CA LEU A 592 14.56 22.75 4.66
C LEU A 592 14.31 21.96 3.38
N ALA A 593 14.99 22.33 2.29
CA ALA A 593 14.91 21.61 1.03
C ALA A 593 15.40 20.16 1.15
N ALA A 594 16.44 19.92 1.95
CA ALA A 594 16.96 18.59 2.22
C ALA A 594 15.96 17.73 3.02
N LEU A 595 15.28 18.31 4.01
CA LEU A 595 14.23 17.62 4.75
C LEU A 595 13.08 17.20 3.82
N ASP A 596 12.57 18.12 3.00
CA ASP A 596 11.50 17.82 2.05
C ASP A 596 11.92 16.75 1.03
N LYS A 597 13.12 16.90 0.44
CA LYS A 597 13.69 15.91 -0.48
C LYS A 597 13.78 14.52 0.15
N VAL A 598 14.19 14.42 1.42
CA VAL A 598 14.38 13.13 2.10
C VAL A 598 13.04 12.52 2.52
N GLU A 599 12.10 13.33 2.98
CA GLU A 599 10.84 12.84 3.54
C GLU A 599 9.80 12.53 2.47
N THR A 600 9.64 13.41 1.49
CA THR A 600 8.58 13.37 0.46
C THR A 600 9.10 13.23 -0.96
N ASN A 601 10.40 13.49 -1.19
CA ASN A 601 10.97 13.66 -2.52
C ASN A 601 10.26 14.76 -3.34
N PHE A 602 9.81 15.83 -2.67
CA PHE A 602 9.00 16.93 -3.21
C PHE A 602 7.65 16.51 -3.80
N HIS A 603 7.19 15.30 -3.51
CA HIS A 603 5.94 14.78 -4.01
C HIS A 603 4.75 15.32 -3.19
N ASP A 604 3.61 15.55 -3.85
CA ASP A 604 2.43 16.20 -3.27
C ASP A 604 1.50 15.24 -2.51
N ASP A 605 1.82 13.95 -2.50
CA ASP A 605 0.93 12.93 -1.96
C ASP A 605 0.95 12.88 -0.43
N LYS A 606 -0.18 12.46 0.12
CA LYS A 606 -0.42 12.42 1.56
C LYS A 606 0.15 11.15 2.19
N GLU A 607 1.33 10.66 1.80
CA GLU A 607 1.87 9.40 2.35
C GLU A 607 3.32 9.52 2.81
N VAL A 608 3.69 8.70 3.80
CA VAL A 608 5.10 8.54 4.22
C VAL A 608 5.86 7.84 3.11
N ASN A 609 6.71 8.59 2.43
CA ASN A 609 7.30 8.16 1.18
C ASN A 609 8.79 7.81 1.26
N ASN A 610 9.37 7.81 2.45
CA ASN A 610 10.78 7.52 2.70
C ASN A 610 10.99 6.17 3.41
N TRP A 611 12.17 5.57 3.24
CA TRP A 611 12.47 4.23 3.77
C TRP A 611 12.64 4.21 5.30
N PHE A 612 13.09 5.34 5.87
CA PHE A 612 13.36 5.47 7.30
C PHE A 612 12.09 5.42 8.15
N GLY A 613 10.93 5.70 7.54
CA GLY A 613 9.67 5.89 8.25
C GLY A 613 9.57 7.26 8.92
N LEU A 614 10.42 8.22 8.54
CA LEU A 614 10.37 9.58 9.06
C LEU A 614 9.03 10.22 8.68
N LYS A 615 8.40 10.85 9.67
CA LYS A 615 7.20 11.66 9.50
C LYS A 615 7.26 12.90 10.38
N GLY A 616 6.22 13.73 10.32
CA GLY A 616 6.11 14.91 11.17
C GLY A 616 6.93 16.10 10.70
N GLY A 617 7.57 16.03 9.52
CA GLY A 617 8.15 17.17 8.81
C GLY A 617 7.13 17.72 7.82
N PHE A 618 7.32 17.53 6.52
CA PHE A 618 6.34 17.85 5.48
C PHE A 618 5.16 16.84 5.43
N THR A 619 5.28 15.69 6.11
CA THR A 619 4.16 14.78 6.40
C THR A 619 3.66 14.95 7.84
N HIS A 620 2.38 14.66 8.13
CA HIS A 620 1.84 14.66 9.51
C HIS A 620 2.16 13.35 10.25
N SER A 621 1.93 13.33 11.57
CA SER A 621 2.28 12.21 12.45
C SER A 621 1.43 10.94 12.24
N ASP A 622 0.27 11.05 11.60
CA ASP A 622 -0.55 9.94 11.13
C ASP A 622 -0.11 9.41 9.75
N GLY A 623 0.89 10.05 9.13
CA GLY A 623 1.42 9.70 7.83
C GLY A 623 0.72 10.37 6.65
N MET A 624 -0.27 11.24 6.89
CA MET A 624 -0.92 12.04 5.85
C MET A 624 -0.18 13.37 5.66
N ALA A 625 0.18 13.77 4.44
CA ALA A 625 0.91 15.02 4.17
C ALA A 625 -0.01 16.22 3.87
N ALA A 626 0.51 17.43 4.09
CA ALA A 626 -0.21 18.69 3.89
C ALA A 626 -0.31 19.07 2.41
N GLY A 627 -1.50 18.87 1.81
CA GLY A 627 -1.77 19.13 0.39
C GLY A 627 -2.35 20.51 0.05
N GLU A 628 -2.59 21.39 1.03
CA GLU A 628 -3.11 22.75 0.78
C GLU A 628 -2.39 23.84 1.61
N ALA A 629 -1.60 23.45 2.63
CA ALA A 629 -0.93 24.36 3.57
C ALA A 629 0.60 24.25 3.52
N TYR A 630 1.18 23.90 2.37
CA TYR A 630 2.64 23.69 2.28
C TYR A 630 3.47 24.92 2.69
N GLU A 631 3.04 26.13 2.30
CA GLU A 631 3.72 27.36 2.70
C GLU A 631 3.72 27.56 4.22
N GLU A 632 2.55 27.40 4.86
CA GLU A 632 2.43 27.48 6.32
C GLU A 632 3.32 26.44 6.99
N ARG A 633 3.27 25.20 6.50
CA ARG A 633 4.07 24.11 7.06
C ARG A 633 5.57 24.37 6.92
N THR A 634 5.98 24.89 5.77
CA THR A 634 7.37 25.30 5.54
C THR A 634 7.80 26.38 6.54
N GLY A 635 6.93 27.37 6.80
CA GLY A 635 7.17 28.40 7.81
C GLY A 635 7.31 27.84 9.23
N GLN A 636 6.46 26.90 9.63
CA GLN A 636 6.55 26.23 10.92
C GLN A 636 7.88 25.46 11.08
N LEU A 637 8.30 24.73 10.04
CA LEU A 637 9.56 24.00 10.03
C LEU A 637 10.77 24.94 10.04
N ALA A 638 10.70 26.07 9.33
CA ALA A 638 11.74 27.09 9.34
C ALA A 638 11.89 27.71 10.74
N GLY A 639 10.78 28.02 11.41
CA GLY A 639 10.79 28.48 12.81
C GLY A 639 11.38 27.43 13.77
N LEU A 640 11.00 26.15 13.62
CA LEU A 640 11.59 25.07 14.40
C LEU A 640 13.11 24.96 14.17
N MET A 641 13.57 25.07 12.93
CA MET A 641 15.00 25.06 12.62
C MET A 641 15.72 26.28 13.21
N HIS A 642 15.08 27.45 13.26
CA HIS A 642 15.61 28.64 13.92
C HIS A 642 15.87 28.36 15.41
N ASP A 643 14.85 27.84 16.11
CA ASP A 643 14.94 27.52 17.55
C ASP A 643 16.02 26.47 17.87
N LEU A 644 16.31 25.59 16.91
CA LEU A 644 17.30 24.52 17.02
C LEU A 644 18.67 24.88 16.46
N THR A 645 18.86 26.10 15.94
CA THR A 645 20.14 26.56 15.40
C THR A 645 20.91 27.32 16.47
N GLY A 646 22.03 26.75 16.91
CA GLY A 646 22.96 27.37 17.85
C GLY A 646 24.26 27.84 17.19
N GLN A 647 25.27 28.12 18.01
CA GLN A 647 26.61 28.53 17.54
C GLN A 647 27.29 27.47 16.63
N ASN A 648 26.91 26.20 16.77
CA ASN A 648 27.47 25.09 16.00
C ASN A 648 26.60 24.72 14.77
N GLY A 649 25.65 25.56 14.39
CA GLY A 649 24.66 25.30 13.35
C GLY A 649 23.44 24.53 13.86
N LEU A 650 22.66 24.02 12.92
CA LEU A 650 21.39 23.31 13.18
C LEU A 650 21.64 21.97 13.89
N ASP A 651 20.95 21.76 15.02
CA ASP A 651 20.90 20.46 15.70
C ASP A 651 19.93 19.51 15.00
N TYR A 652 20.43 18.76 14.01
CA TYR A 652 19.65 17.75 13.29
C TYR A 652 19.13 16.62 14.18
N GLN A 653 19.81 16.29 15.28
CA GLN A 653 19.36 15.23 16.19
C GLN A 653 18.11 15.71 16.95
N ALA A 654 18.16 16.93 17.47
CA ALA A 654 17.00 17.56 18.10
C ALA A 654 15.85 17.76 17.10
N LEU A 655 16.16 18.16 15.86
CA LEU A 655 15.17 18.33 14.80
C LEU A 655 14.40 17.02 14.56
N VAL A 656 15.09 15.94 14.16
CA VAL A 656 14.44 14.67 13.82
C VAL A 656 13.65 14.11 15.00
N LYS A 657 14.18 14.21 16.23
CA LYS A 657 13.47 13.77 17.45
C LYS A 657 12.20 14.58 17.72
N ARG A 658 12.16 15.86 17.32
CA ARG A 658 10.99 16.73 17.50
C ARG A 658 9.94 16.51 16.43
N LEU A 659 10.36 16.17 15.21
CA LEU A 659 9.47 15.79 14.11
C LEU A 659 8.81 14.43 14.38
N ASP A 660 9.61 13.42 14.73
CA ASP A 660 9.12 12.08 15.05
C ASP A 660 9.84 11.50 16.28
N PRO A 661 9.26 11.67 17.49
CA PRO A 661 9.80 11.09 18.71
C PRO A 661 9.78 9.56 18.74
N ALA A 662 8.96 8.91 17.92
CA ALA A 662 8.79 7.46 17.89
C ALA A 662 9.72 6.76 16.90
N LEU A 663 10.45 7.52 16.07
CA LEU A 663 11.38 6.97 15.09
C LEU A 663 12.52 6.19 15.76
N ASP A 664 12.82 4.99 15.25
CA ASP A 664 13.89 4.13 15.77
C ASP A 664 15.26 4.87 15.78
N PRO A 665 16.07 4.79 16.85
CA PRO A 665 17.35 5.50 16.93
C PRO A 665 18.34 5.20 15.79
N THR A 666 18.33 3.98 15.24
CA THR A 666 19.16 3.61 14.08
C THR A 666 18.67 4.34 12.83
N MET A 667 17.35 4.40 12.64
CA MET A 667 16.74 5.14 11.54
C MET A 667 16.95 6.66 11.68
N GLN A 668 16.92 7.19 12.91
CA GLN A 668 17.26 8.59 13.18
C GLN A 668 18.67 8.92 12.67
N HIS A 669 19.67 8.10 12.99
CA HIS A 669 21.04 8.34 12.54
C HIS A 669 21.16 8.31 11.01
N ALA A 670 20.52 7.33 10.37
CA ALA A 670 20.56 7.17 8.92
C ALA A 670 19.87 8.34 8.20
N VAL A 671 18.70 8.78 8.66
CA VAL A 671 17.97 9.89 8.05
C VAL A 671 18.69 11.22 8.25
N ILE A 672 19.27 11.47 9.44
CA ILE A 672 20.10 12.67 9.69
C ILE A 672 21.29 12.72 8.72
N THR A 673 21.94 11.57 8.49
CA THR A 673 23.05 11.47 7.55
C THR A 673 22.61 11.82 6.13
N LYS A 674 21.44 11.33 5.71
CA LYS A 674 20.88 11.63 4.37
C LYS A 674 20.48 13.11 4.24
N ILE A 675 19.83 13.71 5.24
CA ILE A 675 19.47 15.14 5.23
C ILE A 675 20.73 16.01 5.14
N LYS A 676 21.75 15.75 5.97
CA LYS A 676 23.02 16.48 5.91
C LYS A 676 23.71 16.35 4.56
N SER A 677 23.66 15.16 3.96
CA SER A 677 24.22 14.91 2.62
C SER A 677 23.54 15.78 1.55
N TYR A 678 22.20 15.88 1.56
CA TYR A 678 21.48 16.74 0.62
C TYR A 678 21.72 18.22 0.89
N ALA A 679 21.66 18.66 2.15
CA ALA A 679 21.92 20.06 2.51
C ALA A 679 23.31 20.51 2.02
N GLY A 680 24.35 19.71 2.28
CA GLY A 680 25.70 20.00 1.79
C GLY A 680 25.88 19.86 0.27
N GLN A 681 25.02 19.09 -0.42
CA GLN A 681 25.01 19.06 -1.88
C GLN A 681 24.37 20.32 -2.47
N TYR A 682 23.24 20.77 -1.91
CA TYR A 682 22.61 22.03 -2.32
C TYR A 682 23.53 23.23 -2.09
N GLU A 683 24.27 23.25 -0.96
CA GLU A 683 25.25 24.29 -0.67
C GLU A 683 26.43 24.29 -1.65
N ARG A 684 27.02 23.13 -1.94
CA ARG A 684 28.26 23.03 -2.74
C ARG A 684 28.04 23.05 -4.25
N LEU A 685 26.96 22.41 -4.72
CA LEU A 685 26.70 22.17 -6.15
C LEU A 685 25.62 23.11 -6.70
N GLY A 686 24.88 23.79 -5.81
CA GLY A 686 23.72 24.59 -6.15
C GLY A 686 22.46 23.75 -6.36
N VAL A 687 21.36 24.45 -6.65
CA VAL A 687 20.05 23.86 -6.96
C VAL A 687 19.83 23.77 -8.46
N LYS A 688 19.12 22.72 -8.91
CA LYS A 688 18.58 22.64 -10.27
C LYS A 688 17.08 22.93 -10.23
N PRO A 689 16.64 24.20 -10.38
CA PRO A 689 15.22 24.52 -10.39
C PRO A 689 14.56 23.99 -11.67
N VAL A 690 13.52 23.18 -11.52
CA VAL A 690 12.80 22.56 -12.65
C VAL A 690 11.31 22.91 -12.63
N ARG A 691 10.69 22.96 -13.81
CA ARG A 691 9.22 23.04 -13.90
C ARG A 691 8.56 21.67 -13.74
N TYR A 692 9.23 20.64 -14.24
CA TYR A 692 8.81 19.25 -14.16
C TYR A 692 10.02 18.41 -13.78
N GLU A 693 9.81 17.47 -12.88
CA GLU A 693 10.87 16.56 -12.46
C GLU A 693 11.06 15.47 -13.50
N ILE A 694 12.32 15.22 -13.84
CA ILE A 694 12.68 14.08 -14.68
C ILE A 694 12.81 12.87 -13.75
N LYS A 695 11.99 11.86 -14.01
CA LYS A 695 11.89 10.68 -13.15
C LYS A 695 12.89 9.60 -13.54
N ASP A 696 13.05 9.32 -14.84
CA ASP A 696 13.88 8.21 -15.30
C ASP A 696 14.94 8.62 -16.35
N TRP A 697 15.83 7.67 -16.67
CA TRP A 697 16.90 7.88 -17.63
C TRP A 697 16.39 8.03 -19.07
N ASN A 698 15.24 7.44 -19.42
CA ASN A 698 14.64 7.55 -20.74
C ASN A 698 14.09 8.96 -21.00
N ASP A 699 13.44 9.55 -20.01
CA ASP A 699 12.91 10.91 -20.07
C ASP A 699 14.03 11.94 -20.18
N ARG A 700 15.14 11.75 -19.44
CA ARG A 700 16.33 12.59 -19.60
C ARG A 700 16.92 12.50 -21.00
N LEU A 701 17.00 11.30 -21.56
CA LEU A 701 17.49 11.11 -22.92
C LEU A 701 16.60 11.83 -23.94
N LYS A 702 15.28 11.69 -23.83
CA LYS A 702 14.33 12.41 -24.70
C LYS A 702 14.46 13.91 -24.56
N GLN A 703 14.63 14.43 -23.33
CA GLN A 703 14.83 15.85 -23.10
C GLN A 703 16.10 16.37 -23.80
N VAL A 704 17.24 15.70 -23.60
CA VAL A 704 18.52 16.08 -24.27
C VAL A 704 18.36 16.04 -25.80
N GLN A 705 17.64 15.06 -26.33
CA GLN A 705 17.35 15.00 -27.77
C GLN A 705 16.45 16.13 -28.24
N ASN A 706 15.42 16.50 -27.46
CA ASN A 706 14.54 17.62 -27.75
C ASN A 706 15.31 18.95 -27.77
N GLU A 707 16.15 19.19 -26.76
CA GLU A 707 17.03 20.36 -26.68
C GLU A 707 17.99 20.43 -27.88
N SER A 708 18.45 19.28 -28.38
CA SER A 708 19.30 19.22 -29.57
C SER A 708 18.54 19.41 -30.91
N GLY A 709 17.21 19.50 -30.89
CA GLY A 709 16.35 19.57 -32.09
C GLY A 709 16.32 18.27 -32.90
N PHE A 710 16.77 17.15 -32.34
CA PHE A 710 16.88 15.88 -33.05
C PHE A 710 15.54 15.38 -33.61
N PRO A 711 14.44 15.34 -32.85
CA PRO A 711 13.17 14.83 -33.37
C PRO A 711 12.58 15.67 -34.50
N THR A 712 12.69 17.00 -34.43
CA THR A 712 12.27 17.90 -35.52
C THR A 712 13.01 17.57 -36.80
N ARG A 713 14.35 17.38 -36.73
CA ARG A 713 15.14 16.96 -37.90
C ARG A 713 14.73 15.58 -38.43
N VAL A 714 14.30 14.68 -37.57
CA VAL A 714 13.82 13.35 -37.98
C VAL A 714 12.47 13.46 -38.67
N ILE A 715 11.52 14.19 -38.10
CA ILE A 715 10.22 14.48 -38.71
C ILE A 715 10.43 15.14 -40.08
N ASP A 716 11.25 16.20 -40.14
CA ASP A 716 11.59 16.87 -41.39
C ASP A 716 12.25 15.87 -42.36
N ARG A 717 13.24 15.08 -41.96
CA ARG A 717 13.90 14.15 -42.89
C ARG A 717 12.95 13.10 -43.45
N ILE A 718 12.05 12.56 -42.63
CA ILE A 718 11.12 11.51 -43.08
C ILE A 718 10.05 12.11 -44.01
N TYR A 719 9.69 13.40 -43.85
CA TYR A 719 8.52 13.99 -44.53
C TYR A 719 8.79 15.26 -45.37
N ALA A 720 10.02 15.75 -45.47
CA ALA A 720 10.37 16.99 -46.17
C ALA A 720 10.32 16.91 -47.71
N LYS A 721 9.64 15.93 -48.32
CA LYS A 721 9.16 16.00 -49.73
C LYS A 721 8.31 14.79 -50.14
N LYS A 722 7.03 15.05 -50.41
CA LYS A 722 6.16 14.43 -51.44
C LYS A 722 4.82 15.20 -51.43
N ASP A 723 4.64 16.05 -52.45
CA ASP A 723 3.46 16.87 -52.79
C ASP A 723 2.87 17.76 -51.66
N GLU A 724 3.06 19.08 -51.77
CA GLU A 724 2.67 20.09 -50.77
C GLU A 724 1.19 20.05 -50.34
N GLU A 725 0.29 19.56 -51.21
CA GLU A 725 -1.14 19.49 -50.93
C GLU A 725 -1.53 18.37 -49.96
N ASN A 726 -0.79 17.26 -49.94
CA ASN A 726 -1.08 16.09 -49.08
C ASN A 726 -0.02 15.86 -48.00
N ALA A 727 0.92 16.80 -47.81
CA ALA A 727 1.99 16.67 -46.82
C ALA A 727 1.46 16.60 -45.38
N LEU A 728 2.14 15.85 -44.52
CA LEU A 728 1.87 15.84 -43.08
C LEU A 728 2.49 17.07 -42.43
N LYS A 729 1.71 17.78 -41.61
CA LYS A 729 2.20 18.84 -40.74
C LYS A 729 2.04 18.43 -39.29
N VAL A 730 3.05 18.70 -38.48
CA VAL A 730 2.95 18.58 -37.02
C VAL A 730 2.66 19.96 -36.48
N ILE A 731 1.52 20.10 -35.83
CA ILE A 731 1.11 21.31 -35.13
C ILE A 731 1.12 21.06 -33.63
N GLN A 732 1.26 22.12 -32.86
CA GLN A 732 1.15 22.08 -31.40
C GLN A 732 -0.21 22.68 -31.03
N GLU A 733 -1.06 21.89 -30.39
CA GLU A 733 -2.37 22.32 -29.88
C GLU A 733 -2.36 22.24 -28.36
N ARG A 734 -3.06 23.17 -27.71
CA ARG A 734 -3.26 23.15 -26.27
C ARG A 734 -4.56 22.40 -25.96
N ASN A 735 -4.52 21.36 -25.15
CA ASN A 735 -5.72 20.61 -24.76
C ASN A 735 -6.55 21.39 -23.72
N GLN A 736 -7.72 20.84 -23.34
CA GLN A 736 -8.61 21.44 -22.35
C GLN A 736 -7.97 21.56 -20.95
N ASP A 737 -6.97 20.71 -20.65
CA ASP A 737 -6.22 20.69 -19.40
C ASP A 737 -5.04 21.69 -19.39
N GLY A 738 -4.80 22.40 -20.50
CA GLY A 738 -3.75 23.41 -20.61
C GLY A 738 -2.38 22.88 -21.03
N ASP A 739 -2.25 21.59 -21.34
CA ASP A 739 -1.04 20.93 -21.84
C ASP A 739 -0.88 21.09 -23.35
N ASN A 740 0.36 21.24 -23.79
CA ASN A 740 0.69 21.27 -25.21
C ASN A 740 0.84 19.83 -25.73
N ARG A 741 -0.02 19.41 -26.65
CA ARG A 741 0.12 18.16 -27.39
C ARG A 741 0.59 18.42 -28.82
N LEU A 742 1.34 17.48 -29.36
CA LEU A 742 1.66 17.45 -30.77
C LEU A 742 0.55 16.71 -31.50
N LYS A 743 0.12 17.28 -32.62
CA LYS A 743 -0.91 16.69 -33.47
C LYS A 743 -0.39 16.65 -34.90
N ALA A 744 -0.40 15.47 -35.50
CA ALA A 744 -0.17 15.32 -36.92
C ALA A 744 -1.48 15.60 -37.66
N VAL A 745 -1.43 16.49 -38.65
CA VAL A 745 -2.57 16.89 -39.47
C VAL A 745 -2.19 16.85 -40.95
N GLN A 746 -3.17 16.71 -41.84
CA GLN A 746 -2.91 16.88 -43.27
C GLN A 746 -2.77 18.38 -43.58
N ALA A 747 -1.83 18.74 -44.46
CA ALA A 747 -1.55 20.13 -44.81
C ALA A 747 -2.78 20.91 -45.32
N ASN A 748 -3.70 20.22 -45.99
CA ASN A 748 -4.96 20.74 -46.52
C ASN A 748 -6.16 20.60 -45.56
N GLN A 749 -6.03 19.85 -44.46
CA GLN A 749 -7.09 19.61 -43.46
C GLN A 749 -6.52 19.72 -42.04
N LEU A 750 -6.13 20.93 -41.66
CA LEU A 750 -5.49 21.21 -40.36
C LEU A 750 -6.40 20.91 -39.14
N ASN A 751 -7.72 20.81 -39.36
CA ASN A 751 -8.70 20.48 -38.33
C ASN A 751 -8.89 18.97 -38.11
N LYS A 752 -8.36 18.11 -38.98
CA LYS A 752 -8.46 16.65 -38.86
C LYS A 752 -7.13 16.07 -38.35
N GLY A 753 -7.10 15.75 -37.06
CA GLY A 753 -5.95 15.12 -36.42
C GLY A 753 -5.84 13.64 -36.79
N LEU A 754 -4.62 13.19 -37.02
CA LEU A 754 -4.29 11.82 -37.42
C LEU A 754 -3.71 11.03 -36.25
N PHE A 755 -2.80 11.69 -35.53
CA PHE A 755 -2.14 11.18 -34.33
C PHE A 755 -2.00 12.32 -33.35
N GLU A 756 -2.16 12.01 -32.07
CA GLU A 756 -1.72 12.86 -30.97
C GLU A 756 -0.51 12.21 -30.31
N ALA A 757 0.46 13.01 -29.91
CA ALA A 757 1.63 12.55 -29.17
C ALA A 757 1.97 13.53 -28.05
N ASP A 758 2.54 13.01 -26.97
CA ASP A 758 3.00 13.84 -25.85
C ASP A 758 4.41 14.38 -26.11
N SER A 759 5.15 13.79 -27.06
CA SER A 759 6.52 14.18 -27.36
C SER A 759 6.84 14.15 -28.87
N PRO A 760 7.82 14.95 -29.31
CA PRO A 760 8.31 14.90 -30.69
C PRO A 760 8.82 13.51 -31.12
N GLN A 761 9.42 12.76 -30.20
CA GLN A 761 9.90 11.38 -30.40
C GLN A 761 8.75 10.42 -30.67
N GLU A 762 7.73 10.45 -29.82
CA GLU A 762 6.52 9.67 -29.99
C GLU A 762 5.84 10.04 -31.31
N MET A 763 5.74 11.34 -31.63
CA MET A 763 5.20 11.80 -32.91
C MET A 763 6.00 11.22 -34.09
N ALA A 764 7.33 11.34 -34.09
CA ALA A 764 8.17 10.78 -35.15
C ALA A 764 7.96 9.27 -35.32
N TYR A 765 7.80 8.54 -34.21
CA TYR A 765 7.52 7.11 -34.23
C TYR A 765 6.12 6.79 -34.77
N LEU A 766 5.08 7.46 -34.30
CA LEU A 766 3.70 7.25 -34.75
C LEU A 766 3.58 7.51 -36.25
N ILE A 767 4.13 8.63 -36.73
CA ILE A 767 4.06 8.95 -38.15
C ILE A 767 4.85 7.93 -38.99
N LYS A 768 6.05 7.51 -38.57
CA LYS A 768 6.80 6.48 -39.30
C LYS A 768 6.07 5.13 -39.34
N THR A 769 5.45 4.75 -38.23
CA THR A 769 4.82 3.43 -38.04
C THR A 769 3.50 3.32 -38.78
N TYR A 770 2.68 4.36 -38.72
CA TYR A 770 1.30 4.33 -39.20
C TYR A 770 1.09 5.13 -40.50
N GLY A 771 2.01 6.04 -40.84
CA GLY A 771 2.01 6.79 -42.09
C GLY A 771 0.76 7.64 -42.32
N TYR A 772 0.49 7.97 -43.59
CA TYR A 772 -0.71 8.68 -44.04
C TYR A 772 -1.99 7.83 -43.98
N SER A 773 -1.88 6.51 -43.85
CA SER A 773 -2.98 5.55 -44.01
C SER A 773 -3.77 5.25 -42.74
N ALA A 774 -3.42 5.81 -41.58
CA ALA A 774 -4.15 5.58 -40.33
C ALA A 774 -5.57 6.17 -40.31
N VAL A 775 -5.83 7.17 -41.17
CA VAL A 775 -7.13 7.84 -41.34
C VAL A 775 -8.24 6.87 -41.74
N ASP A 776 -7.91 5.87 -42.54
CA ASP A 776 -8.92 5.06 -43.21
C ASP A 776 -9.54 3.98 -42.32
N LYS A 777 -9.01 3.72 -41.11
CA LYS A 777 -9.47 2.58 -40.28
C LYS A 777 -10.06 2.93 -38.92
N GLU A 778 -9.52 3.92 -38.21
CA GLU A 778 -10.00 4.26 -36.85
C GLU A 778 -11.00 5.42 -36.84
N ASP A 779 -10.84 6.40 -37.73
CA ASP A 779 -11.71 7.57 -37.81
C ASP A 779 -13.07 7.27 -38.48
N GLU A 780 -13.16 6.34 -39.43
CA GLU A 780 -14.47 5.96 -40.00
C GLU A 780 -15.45 5.47 -38.92
N ARG A 781 -14.96 4.77 -37.88
CA ARG A 781 -15.80 4.31 -36.77
C ARG A 781 -16.14 5.44 -35.78
N LYS A 782 -15.20 6.36 -35.55
CA LYS A 782 -15.34 7.47 -34.61
C LYS A 782 -16.28 8.56 -35.15
N TYR A 783 -16.21 8.85 -36.45
CA TYR A 783 -17.00 9.91 -37.10
C TYR A 783 -18.39 9.45 -37.58
N GLN A 784 -18.65 8.15 -37.73
CA GLN A 784 -20.02 7.64 -37.96
C GLN A 784 -20.93 7.75 -36.72
N GLN A 785 -20.34 7.95 -35.54
CA GLN A 785 -21.07 7.99 -34.26
C GLN A 785 -21.25 9.41 -33.70
N ALA A 786 -20.73 10.46 -34.36
CA ALA A 786 -20.92 11.84 -33.94
C ALA A 786 -22.35 12.34 -34.24
N PRO A 787 -23.10 12.91 -33.26
CA PRO A 787 -24.41 13.48 -33.51
C PRO A 787 -24.26 14.72 -34.40
N GLY A 788 -24.82 14.68 -35.61
CA GLY A 788 -24.79 15.79 -36.57
C GLY A 788 -24.46 15.38 -38.01
N VAL A 789 -23.74 14.27 -38.21
CA VAL A 789 -23.30 13.85 -39.57
C VAL A 789 -24.41 13.13 -40.36
N LYS A 790 -25.42 12.58 -39.69
CA LYS A 790 -26.58 11.98 -40.38
C LYS A 790 -27.38 12.99 -41.22
N ALA A 791 -27.36 14.29 -40.87
CA ALA A 791 -28.10 15.31 -41.61
C ALA A 791 -27.38 15.75 -42.90
N GLU A 792 -26.05 15.82 -42.91
CA GLU A 792 -25.29 16.21 -44.11
C GLU A 792 -25.04 15.04 -45.07
N ALA A 793 -24.96 13.80 -44.56
CA ALA A 793 -24.79 12.61 -45.40
C ALA A 793 -26.04 12.29 -46.25
N LEU A 794 -27.24 12.66 -45.78
CA LEU A 794 -28.50 12.46 -46.51
C LEU A 794 -28.75 13.52 -47.60
N GLN A 795 -28.02 14.64 -47.61
CA GLN A 795 -28.18 15.70 -48.61
C GLN A 795 -27.19 15.61 -49.79
N LYS A 796 -26.18 14.74 -49.74
CA LYS A 796 -25.20 14.53 -50.83
C LYS A 796 -25.35 13.21 -51.59
N GLN A 797 -26.39 12.41 -51.34
CA GLN A 797 -26.66 11.18 -52.08
C GLN A 797 -28.03 11.21 -52.76
N ALA A 798 -28.08 11.77 -53.99
CA ALA A 798 -28.75 11.22 -55.19
C ALA A 798 -28.93 12.32 -56.29
N PRO A 799 -28.80 12.01 -57.59
CA PRO A 799 -27.96 11.00 -58.23
C PRO A 799 -27.08 11.62 -59.36
N ALA A 800 -25.77 11.39 -59.32
CA ALA A 800 -24.93 11.38 -60.53
C ALA A 800 -24.77 9.93 -61.02
N LEU A 801 -25.92 9.28 -61.26
CA LEU A 801 -26.02 7.93 -61.82
C LEU A 801 -26.91 8.01 -63.07
N ALA A 802 -26.54 8.90 -63.99
CA ALA A 802 -27.08 8.94 -65.35
C ALA A 802 -26.21 9.87 -66.22
N GLN A 803 -24.93 9.56 -66.42
CA GLN A 803 -24.19 9.95 -67.62
C GLN A 803 -22.81 9.26 -67.67
N GLN A 804 -22.57 8.60 -68.80
CA GLN A 804 -21.29 8.10 -69.33
C GLN A 804 -20.77 6.71 -68.90
N PRO A 805 -21.27 5.64 -69.53
CA PRO A 805 -20.43 4.70 -70.25
C PRO A 805 -20.28 5.21 -71.70
N ALA A 806 -19.48 6.24 -71.93
CA ALA A 806 -19.25 6.76 -73.29
C ALA A 806 -17.86 7.37 -73.55
N GLN A 807 -16.96 7.44 -72.57
CA GLN A 807 -15.61 8.01 -72.79
C GLN A 807 -14.45 7.00 -72.74
N ALA A 808 -14.72 5.72 -72.44
CA ALA A 808 -13.72 4.65 -72.56
C ALA A 808 -13.60 4.06 -73.99
N ALA A 809 -14.45 4.48 -74.94
CA ALA A 809 -14.44 4.00 -76.33
C ALA A 809 -13.76 4.95 -77.33
N ALA A 810 -13.32 6.14 -76.92
CA ALA A 810 -12.77 7.16 -77.83
C ALA A 810 -11.24 7.35 -77.78
N GLN A 811 -10.51 6.66 -76.88
CA GLN A 811 -9.03 6.72 -76.85
C GLN A 811 -8.34 5.46 -77.41
N ALA A 812 -9.10 4.51 -77.95
CA ALA A 812 -8.55 3.35 -78.67
C ALA A 812 -8.70 3.43 -80.20
N ALA A 813 -9.22 4.53 -80.75
CA ALA A 813 -9.39 4.70 -82.19
C ALA A 813 -9.15 6.15 -82.61
N GLY A 814 -7.88 6.53 -82.79
CA GLY A 814 -7.53 7.80 -83.42
C GLY A 814 -6.18 8.33 -82.98
N ARG A 815 -5.22 8.23 -83.90
CA ARG A 815 -3.93 8.94 -83.98
C ARG A 815 -3.82 10.27 -83.24
#